data_AF-A0A8C8ZRF3-F1
#
_entry.id   AF-A0A8C8ZRF3-F1
#
_cell.length_a   1.000
_cell.length_b   1.000
_cell.length_c   1.000
_cell.angle_alpha   90.00
_cell.angle_beta   90.00
_cell.angle_gamma   90.00
#
_symmetry.space_group_name_H-M   'P 1'
#
loop_
_entity.id
_entity.type
_entity.pdbx_description
1 polymer ?
#
loop_
_entity_poly.entity_id
_entity_poly.type
_entity_poly.pdbx_seq_one_letter_code
_entity_poly.pdbx_strand_id
1 'polypeptide(L)'
;MAAPGEAVGSGALETCSLDQILEALKLLLSPGGSGSSSLQIPKHDVLLAALKSNLSALEDKFLKDPQWKKLKLLRDEIASEAEWTQNSEDVTWNFTSQTLLLLLCLKETMIRLAADFNPGKPNPRTPEVAPALSPDALSISQQKTVQSILQFVVTLGVCPYLMPGVGVPLRFRTEFGAVVQDVVCLNAAPHATRRLYTSCRVLLNVAQHASLGSLIFCRHFGDIAAGLCQLGFCPTKRKALTSAEEVLTEEERTLSMEALRDMLDQVYQPLAVRELLILQGGAPQSCTDGKTQVKCRSPAWLRRLCGQLLSERLMRPNGVQAVVRGILEGAGAGAAGGRDAEATAADWRKCDQIAKILASCPQQSLSPESYYRDICSQILDLFHFQDKLTARQFQRVATTTFLTMSRERPQLAAKYLLQPMLAPLHRCLSTAEIPESDMVPGTILVTEEELSRCIEDVFKVYVVGNEPLTVLVGSLLPVLGVLFLLYCFTKQSVSHLRSLCQEILLWILGKLERKKAIASLKGFVGLDKAVPSLHSLCQFRAATHGGVMVTIKEAISDEDEDEALYQKVSSEQGQVEHLGDLLSHCQECGLAGDFFIFCLKELTHVAMENEAELKTKPFSNKSLLELEQHQSLLVEGQERKLLVLQLVALLCERMSEQIFTNITQVVDFVAATLQRACASLTHQAESTVESQTLSMSMGLVAVMLGGPVQLKSSDFAVLKQLLPLLEKVSNTYPDPVIQELAVDLRITISTHGAFATEAVSMAAHSTLNKKDPEGRIEQQQQTSHESYTDVAQSHLKQQQSHEKSAQMGLQSSAPFIPKGVSQPSTTTNQKLASISTEQLQEVLLSAYDPQIPTRTAALRTLSRWIEQREAKALEMQEKLLKIFLENLEHEDTFVYLSAIQGVALLSDVYPEKILPDLLAQYDSGKDKHTPETRMKVGEVLMRIVRALDRVSLCHPASNSCAQAILLPQPPE
;
A
#
# COMPACT_ATOMS: atom_id res chain seq x y z
N MET A 1 7.08 41.99 -30.90
CA MET A 1 7.75 42.26 -32.18
C MET A 1 8.36 43.64 -32.13
N ALA A 2 9.67 43.75 -32.33
CA ALA A 2 10.40 44.98 -32.64
C ALA A 2 11.59 44.55 -33.51
N ALA A 3 11.92 45.31 -34.55
CA ALA A 3 13.00 44.92 -35.45
C ALA A 3 14.38 45.25 -34.83
N PRO A 4 15.38 44.36 -34.90
CA PRO A 4 16.76 44.74 -34.65
C PRO A 4 17.22 45.67 -35.77
N GLY A 5 17.80 46.83 -35.41
CA GLY A 5 18.43 47.72 -36.39
C GLY A 5 19.75 47.13 -36.88
N GLU A 6 20.10 47.39 -38.14
CA GLU A 6 21.37 46.97 -38.73
C GLU A 6 22.55 47.65 -38.01
N ALA A 7 23.37 46.87 -37.31
CA ALA A 7 24.64 47.35 -36.80
C ALA A 7 25.64 47.44 -37.96
N VAL A 8 26.18 48.63 -38.21
CA VAL A 8 27.17 48.87 -39.27
C VAL A 8 28.42 48.04 -39.00
N GLY A 9 28.80 47.20 -39.97
CA GLY A 9 29.87 46.21 -39.80
C GLY A 9 31.24 46.84 -39.54
N SER A 10 31.81 46.57 -38.37
CA SER A 10 33.25 46.58 -38.16
C SER A 10 33.90 45.43 -38.93
N GLY A 11 35.13 45.63 -39.42
CA GLY A 11 35.79 44.68 -40.31
C GLY A 11 36.05 43.32 -39.66
N ALA A 12 35.84 42.24 -40.40
CA ALA A 12 36.01 40.87 -39.91
C ALA A 12 37.47 40.59 -39.48
N LEU A 13 37.69 40.46 -38.16
CA LEU A 13 38.89 39.82 -37.64
C LEU A 13 38.78 38.31 -37.90
N GLU A 14 39.73 37.76 -38.66
CA GLU A 14 39.84 36.32 -38.89
C GLU A 14 39.90 35.55 -37.55
N THR A 15 38.99 34.60 -37.35
CA THR A 15 38.78 33.91 -36.07
C THR A 15 40.06 33.27 -35.50
N CYS A 16 40.23 33.39 -34.18
CA CYS A 16 41.24 32.64 -33.43
C CYS A 16 40.76 31.19 -33.28
N SER A 17 41.65 30.21 -33.47
CA SER A 17 41.24 28.81 -33.38
C SER A 17 41.09 28.34 -31.94
N LEU A 18 40.08 27.50 -31.70
CA LEU A 18 39.76 26.91 -30.39
C LEU A 18 40.97 26.16 -29.79
N ASP A 19 41.70 25.42 -30.64
CA ASP A 19 42.85 24.64 -30.20
C ASP A 19 44.05 25.49 -29.78
N GLN A 20 44.24 26.71 -30.31
CA GLN A 20 45.29 27.63 -29.83
C GLN A 20 45.03 28.06 -28.38
N ILE A 21 43.77 28.35 -28.02
CA ILE A 21 43.39 28.65 -26.63
C ILE A 21 43.60 27.42 -25.75
N LEU A 22 43.21 26.24 -26.23
CA LEU A 22 43.38 24.99 -25.49
C LEU A 22 44.85 24.57 -25.37
N GLU A 23 45.74 24.99 -26.27
CA GLU A 23 47.19 24.88 -26.08
C GLU A 23 47.74 25.87 -25.05
N ALA A 24 47.33 27.15 -25.09
CA ALA A 24 47.72 28.13 -24.07
C ALA A 24 47.36 27.64 -22.65
N LEU A 25 46.15 27.08 -22.54
CA LEU A 25 45.64 26.42 -21.36
C LEU A 25 46.46 25.17 -20.95
N LYS A 26 46.85 24.31 -21.90
CA LYS A 26 47.75 23.15 -21.62
C LYS A 26 49.14 23.57 -21.13
N LEU A 27 49.70 24.68 -21.62
CA LEU A 27 51.00 25.20 -21.18
C LEU A 27 50.95 25.65 -19.72
N LEU A 28 49.88 26.35 -19.31
CA LEU A 28 49.66 26.72 -17.91
C LEU A 28 49.53 25.51 -16.97
N LEU A 29 48.99 24.39 -17.48
CA LEU A 29 48.89 23.11 -16.76
C LEU A 29 50.17 22.25 -16.81
N SER A 30 51.21 22.63 -17.55
CA SER A 30 52.36 21.76 -17.72
C SER A 30 53.12 21.54 -16.39
N PRO A 31 53.51 20.30 -16.03
CA PRO A 31 54.35 20.09 -14.86
C PRO A 31 55.74 20.67 -15.15
N GLY A 32 56.10 21.74 -14.45
CA GLY A 32 57.29 22.54 -14.73
C GLY A 32 58.56 21.68 -14.86
N GLY A 33 59.27 21.82 -15.98
CA GLY A 33 60.35 20.93 -16.43
C GLY A 33 61.67 21.01 -15.66
N SER A 34 61.64 21.15 -14.33
CA SER A 34 62.84 21.13 -13.48
C SER A 34 63.18 19.70 -13.08
N GLY A 35 64.07 19.05 -13.83
CA GLY A 35 64.61 17.72 -13.54
C GLY A 35 65.57 17.67 -12.33
N SER A 36 65.22 18.36 -11.25
CA SER A 36 66.08 18.64 -10.08
C SER A 36 65.57 17.91 -8.83
N SER A 37 65.86 16.62 -8.73
CA SER A 37 65.51 15.78 -7.58
C SER A 37 66.42 16.05 -6.36
N SER A 38 66.28 17.23 -5.74
CA SER A 38 67.00 17.61 -4.51
C SER A 38 66.08 17.54 -3.28
N LEU A 39 66.39 16.64 -2.36
CA LEU A 39 65.55 16.20 -1.22
C LEU A 39 65.33 17.22 -0.08
N GLN A 40 65.53 18.53 -0.31
CA GLN A 40 65.47 19.57 0.72
C GLN A 40 64.70 20.86 0.33
N ILE A 41 64.06 20.92 -0.84
CA ILE A 41 63.19 22.05 -1.21
C ILE A 41 61.77 21.79 -0.65
N PRO A 42 61.14 22.72 0.08
CA PRO A 42 59.76 22.54 0.54
C PRO A 42 58.78 22.53 -0.63
N LYS A 43 57.70 21.74 -0.53
CA LYS A 43 56.73 21.52 -1.64
C LYS A 43 56.10 22.82 -2.18
N HIS A 44 56.05 23.86 -1.35
CA HIS A 44 55.53 25.19 -1.66
C HIS A 44 56.39 25.93 -2.70
N ASP A 45 57.72 25.90 -2.56
CA ASP A 45 58.65 26.61 -3.46
C ASP A 45 58.69 25.98 -4.85
N VAL A 46 58.61 24.64 -4.92
CA VAL A 46 58.51 23.90 -6.18
C VAL A 46 57.25 24.31 -6.96
N LEU A 47 56.13 24.50 -6.26
CA LEU A 47 54.88 24.95 -6.86
C LEU A 47 54.97 26.40 -7.34
N LEU A 48 55.53 27.31 -6.55
CA LEU A 48 55.75 28.71 -6.97
C LEU A 48 56.70 28.81 -8.17
N ALA A 49 57.77 28.01 -8.20
CA ALA A 49 58.69 27.94 -9.33
C ALA A 49 58.00 27.44 -10.61
N ALA A 50 57.16 26.39 -10.50
CA ALA A 50 56.38 25.88 -11.62
C ALA A 50 55.37 26.94 -12.16
N LEU A 51 54.62 27.61 -11.28
CA LEU A 51 53.67 28.65 -11.70
C LEU A 51 54.38 29.84 -12.39
N LYS A 52 55.54 30.27 -11.88
CA LYS A 52 56.38 31.29 -12.55
C LYS A 52 56.87 30.82 -13.93
N SER A 53 57.37 29.59 -14.01
CA SER A 53 57.87 28.97 -15.24
C SER A 53 56.78 28.84 -16.31
N ASN A 54 55.56 28.51 -15.92
CA ASN A 54 54.44 28.34 -16.85
C ASN A 54 53.91 29.68 -17.35
N LEU A 55 53.92 30.72 -16.51
CA LEU A 55 53.59 32.09 -16.91
C LEU A 55 54.63 32.65 -17.90
N SER A 56 55.92 32.57 -17.58
CA SER A 56 56.96 33.08 -18.48
C SER A 56 57.00 32.32 -19.81
N ALA A 57 56.74 31.00 -19.82
CA ALA A 57 56.63 30.22 -21.05
C ALA A 57 55.42 30.64 -21.93
N LEU A 58 54.30 31.04 -21.32
CA LEU A 58 53.13 31.56 -22.03
C LEU A 58 53.42 32.95 -22.64
N GLU A 59 54.04 33.84 -21.88
CA GLU A 59 54.45 35.17 -22.35
C GLU A 59 55.50 35.07 -23.47
N ASP A 60 56.46 34.15 -23.34
CA ASP A 60 57.46 33.86 -24.38
C ASP A 60 56.81 33.45 -25.70
N LYS A 61 55.78 32.58 -25.68
CA LYS A 61 55.03 32.23 -26.90
C LYS A 61 54.30 33.44 -27.48
N PHE A 62 53.66 34.27 -26.66
CA PHE A 62 53.01 35.52 -27.08
C PHE A 62 53.97 36.61 -27.59
N LEU A 63 55.29 36.42 -27.46
CA LEU A 63 56.31 37.31 -28.02
C LEU A 63 57.01 36.69 -29.24
N LYS A 64 57.22 35.38 -29.25
CA LYS A 64 58.10 34.69 -30.23
C LYS A 64 57.33 34.01 -31.37
N ASP A 65 56.08 33.59 -31.16
CA ASP A 65 55.32 32.82 -32.16
C ASP A 65 54.33 33.72 -32.94
N PRO A 66 54.45 33.82 -34.29
CA PRO A 66 53.54 34.63 -35.10
C PRO A 66 52.10 34.08 -35.13
N GLN A 67 51.89 32.78 -34.91
CA GLN A 67 50.55 32.18 -34.91
C GLN A 67 49.73 32.62 -33.68
N TRP A 68 50.42 32.91 -32.57
CA TRP A 68 49.81 33.28 -31.29
C TRP A 68 49.39 34.77 -31.23
N LYS A 69 49.71 35.57 -32.27
CA LYS A 69 49.33 36.97 -32.37
C LYS A 69 47.81 37.19 -32.37
N LYS A 70 47.03 36.29 -32.97
CA LYS A 70 45.55 36.36 -32.97
C LYS A 70 44.98 36.19 -31.56
N LEU A 71 45.42 35.14 -30.86
CA LEU A 71 45.06 34.92 -29.45
C LEU A 71 45.52 36.07 -28.56
N LYS A 72 46.70 36.63 -28.81
CA LYS A 72 47.19 37.80 -28.07
C LYS A 72 46.28 39.02 -28.25
N LEU A 73 45.87 39.33 -29.48
CA LEU A 73 44.96 40.46 -29.74
C LEU A 73 43.62 40.28 -29.02
N LEU A 74 43.00 39.10 -29.12
CA LEU A 74 41.76 38.78 -28.40
C LEU A 74 41.92 38.86 -26.88
N ARG A 75 43.05 38.38 -26.35
CA ARG A 75 43.37 38.48 -24.92
C ARG A 75 43.56 39.93 -24.48
N ASP A 76 44.25 40.73 -25.27
CA ASP A 76 44.59 42.12 -24.94
C ASP A 76 43.35 43.04 -25.11
N GLU A 77 42.45 42.71 -26.05
CA GLU A 77 41.08 43.26 -26.19
C GLU A 77 40.26 43.00 -24.92
N ILE A 78 40.05 41.72 -24.55
CA ILE A 78 39.31 41.31 -23.34
C ILE A 78 39.98 41.84 -22.05
N ALA A 79 41.31 41.98 -22.03
CA ALA A 79 42.03 42.58 -20.90
C ALA A 79 41.80 44.09 -20.78
N SER A 80 41.56 44.80 -21.89
CA SER A 80 41.24 46.23 -21.90
C SER A 80 39.82 46.54 -21.41
N GLU A 81 38.87 45.64 -21.63
CA GLU A 81 37.53 45.68 -21.02
C GLU A 81 37.55 45.29 -19.53
N ALA A 82 38.65 44.67 -19.07
CA ALA A 82 38.80 44.09 -17.74
C ALA A 82 39.66 44.97 -16.81
N GLU A 83 39.03 45.95 -16.16
CA GLU A 83 39.64 46.86 -15.16
C GLU A 83 40.43 46.18 -14.01
N TRP A 84 40.24 44.87 -13.82
CA TRP A 84 40.82 44.05 -12.75
C TRP A 84 42.17 43.41 -13.10
N THR A 85 42.71 43.65 -14.29
CA THR A 85 43.94 43.03 -14.83
C THR A 85 45.26 43.62 -14.28
N GLN A 86 45.23 44.29 -13.13
CA GLN A 86 46.42 44.90 -12.52
C GLN A 86 47.44 43.84 -12.07
N ASN A 87 48.70 44.00 -12.51
CA ASN A 87 49.81 43.13 -12.12
C ASN A 87 50.00 43.11 -10.60
N SER A 88 49.97 41.92 -9.99
CA SER A 88 50.26 41.72 -8.57
C SER A 88 51.69 41.25 -8.34
N GLU A 89 52.21 41.42 -7.13
CA GLU A 89 53.39 40.70 -6.64
C GLU A 89 53.09 39.20 -6.41
N ASP A 90 51.81 38.83 -6.26
CA ASP A 90 51.37 37.46 -6.02
C ASP A 90 51.28 36.65 -7.32
N VAL A 91 52.24 35.73 -7.47
CA VAL A 91 52.33 34.74 -8.56
C VAL A 91 51.03 33.94 -8.73
N THR A 92 50.36 33.57 -7.64
CA THR A 92 49.12 32.78 -7.69
C THR A 92 47.96 33.59 -8.23
N TRP A 93 47.93 34.90 -7.96
CA TRP A 93 46.94 35.81 -8.55
C TRP A 93 47.24 36.10 -10.02
N ASN A 94 48.51 36.30 -10.40
CA ASN A 94 48.90 36.48 -11.80
C ASN A 94 48.59 35.22 -12.64
N PHE A 95 48.82 34.02 -12.08
CA PHE A 95 48.41 32.77 -12.70
C PHE A 95 46.89 32.65 -12.84
N THR A 96 46.15 32.94 -11.76
CA THR A 96 44.68 32.90 -11.75
C THR A 96 44.08 33.87 -12.77
N SER A 97 44.54 35.12 -12.80
CA SER A 97 44.03 36.17 -13.69
C SER A 97 44.33 35.89 -15.17
N GLN A 98 45.55 35.48 -15.54
CA GLN A 98 45.84 35.04 -16.92
C GLN A 98 45.00 33.81 -17.33
N THR A 99 44.76 32.88 -16.41
CA THR A 99 43.89 31.71 -16.68
C THR A 99 42.43 32.13 -16.86
N LEU A 100 41.92 33.08 -16.06
CA LEU A 100 40.57 33.65 -16.20
C LEU A 100 40.40 34.41 -17.52
N LEU A 101 41.40 35.17 -17.97
CA LEU A 101 41.39 35.83 -19.29
C LEU A 101 41.33 34.80 -20.43
N LEU A 102 42.11 33.71 -20.36
CA LEU A 102 42.05 32.64 -21.36
C LEU A 102 40.71 31.89 -21.37
N LEU A 103 40.03 31.77 -20.22
CA LEU A 103 38.67 31.21 -20.14
C LEU A 103 37.62 32.16 -20.75
N LEU A 104 37.80 33.48 -20.65
CA LEU A 104 36.96 34.45 -21.37
C LEU A 104 37.24 34.40 -22.89
N CYS A 105 38.49 34.29 -23.32
CA CYS A 105 38.85 34.05 -24.73
C CYS A 105 38.19 32.76 -25.27
N LEU A 106 38.15 31.71 -24.45
CA LEU A 106 37.49 30.43 -24.78
C LEU A 106 35.97 30.62 -24.93
N LYS A 107 35.32 31.30 -23.99
CA LYS A 107 33.88 31.63 -24.09
C LYS A 107 33.58 32.39 -25.38
N GLU A 108 34.33 33.45 -25.65
CA GLU A 108 34.06 34.37 -26.76
C GLU A 108 34.30 33.72 -28.13
N THR A 109 35.36 32.91 -28.28
CA THR A 109 35.56 32.13 -29.50
C THR A 109 34.48 31.07 -29.69
N MET A 110 34.01 30.41 -28.63
CA MET A 110 32.91 29.45 -28.71
C MET A 110 31.58 30.13 -29.11
N ILE A 111 31.29 31.34 -28.62
CA ILE A 111 30.10 32.10 -29.04
C ILE A 111 30.18 32.51 -30.51
N ARG A 112 31.35 32.93 -31.01
CA ARG A 112 31.54 33.26 -32.44
C ARG A 112 31.39 32.03 -33.33
N LEU A 113 31.99 30.89 -32.94
CA LEU A 113 31.83 29.61 -33.64
C LEU A 113 30.37 29.11 -33.66
N ALA A 114 29.61 29.33 -32.58
CA ALA A 114 28.19 29.02 -32.52
C ALA A 114 27.36 29.88 -33.50
N ALA A 115 27.69 31.17 -33.61
CA ALA A 115 26.99 32.11 -34.50
C ALA A 115 27.28 31.83 -35.99
N ASP A 116 28.50 31.41 -36.32
CA ASP A 116 28.88 31.01 -37.69
C ASP A 116 28.27 29.64 -38.10
N PHE A 117 27.85 28.81 -37.14
CA PHE A 117 27.37 27.45 -37.40
C PHE A 117 25.93 27.39 -37.91
N ASN A 118 25.78 27.25 -39.23
CA ASN A 118 24.50 26.97 -39.88
C ASN A 118 24.37 25.46 -40.21
N PRO A 119 23.62 24.67 -39.40
CA PRO A 119 23.39 23.27 -39.70
C PRO A 119 22.53 23.12 -40.97
N GLY A 120 22.99 22.30 -41.92
CA GLY A 120 22.22 21.96 -43.11
C GLY A 120 20.90 21.26 -42.74
N LYS A 121 19.83 21.51 -43.50
CA LYS A 121 18.52 20.88 -43.27
C LYS A 121 18.65 19.34 -43.22
N PRO A 122 18.06 18.66 -42.22
CA PRO A 122 18.17 17.21 -42.11
C PRO A 122 17.59 16.53 -43.35
N ASN A 123 18.36 15.62 -43.96
CA ASN A 123 17.96 14.92 -45.18
C ASN A 123 16.97 13.79 -44.82
N PRO A 124 15.68 13.87 -45.24
CA PRO A 124 14.65 12.91 -44.83
C PRO A 124 14.85 11.49 -45.37
N ARG A 125 15.87 11.27 -46.22
CA ARG A 125 16.21 9.95 -46.78
C ARG A 125 17.20 9.13 -45.93
N THR A 126 17.82 9.72 -44.90
CA THR A 126 18.81 9.05 -44.05
C THR A 126 18.68 9.47 -42.57
N PRO A 127 17.62 9.04 -41.86
CA PRO A 127 17.37 9.44 -40.47
C PRO A 127 18.39 8.88 -39.46
N GLU A 128 19.22 7.91 -39.84
CA GLU A 128 20.29 7.33 -39.00
C GLU A 128 21.53 8.23 -38.88
N VAL A 129 21.66 9.26 -39.74
CA VAL A 129 22.77 10.22 -39.66
C VAL A 129 22.50 11.19 -38.52
N ALA A 130 23.17 11.00 -37.39
CA ALA A 130 23.11 11.92 -36.26
C ALA A 130 23.44 13.36 -36.73
N PRO A 131 22.71 14.38 -36.24
CA PRO A 131 22.96 15.77 -36.63
C PRO A 131 24.39 16.18 -36.26
N ALA A 132 25.01 16.99 -37.13
CA ALA A 132 26.35 17.51 -36.89
C ALA A 132 26.39 18.25 -35.54
N LEU A 133 27.32 17.85 -34.67
CA LEU A 133 27.58 18.53 -33.40
C LEU A 133 27.99 19.98 -33.67
N SER A 134 27.52 20.92 -32.85
CA SER A 134 27.97 22.31 -32.94
C SER A 134 29.46 22.42 -32.58
N PRO A 135 30.20 23.37 -33.18
CA PRO A 135 31.66 23.50 -32.96
C PRO A 135 32.06 23.83 -31.51
N ASP A 136 31.09 24.27 -30.70
CA ASP A 136 31.16 24.59 -29.28
C ASP A 136 31.01 23.36 -28.36
N ALA A 137 30.87 22.16 -28.94
CA ALA A 137 30.92 20.87 -28.25
C ALA A 137 32.37 20.41 -28.02
N LEU A 138 32.98 20.84 -26.89
CA LEU A 138 34.32 20.39 -26.49
C LEU A 138 34.44 18.86 -26.44
N SER A 139 35.47 18.30 -27.07
CA SER A 139 35.77 16.87 -27.01
C SER A 139 36.30 16.44 -25.62
N ILE A 140 36.28 15.13 -25.32
CA ILE A 140 36.59 14.59 -23.98
C ILE A 140 38.00 15.01 -23.47
N SER A 141 39.00 15.14 -24.36
CA SER A 141 40.35 15.60 -23.99
C SER A 141 40.41 17.11 -23.70
N GLN A 142 39.64 17.91 -24.46
CA GLN A 142 39.51 19.35 -24.26
C GLN A 142 38.70 19.63 -22.98
N GLN A 143 37.60 18.89 -22.72
CA GLN A 143 36.85 18.94 -21.46
C GLN A 143 37.73 18.60 -20.24
N LYS A 144 38.56 17.54 -20.31
CA LYS A 144 39.52 17.21 -19.24
C LYS A 144 40.51 18.35 -19.00
N THR A 145 41.02 18.97 -20.06
CA THR A 145 41.90 20.15 -19.98
C THR A 145 41.21 21.29 -19.22
N VAL A 146 40.02 21.69 -19.67
CA VAL A 146 39.23 22.77 -19.06
C VAL A 146 38.84 22.45 -17.60
N GLN A 147 38.46 21.21 -17.29
CA GLN A 147 38.18 20.77 -15.91
C GLN A 147 39.39 20.92 -14.98
N SER A 148 40.60 20.54 -15.43
CA SER A 148 41.82 20.73 -14.65
C SER A 148 42.11 22.21 -14.40
N ILE A 149 41.93 23.07 -15.41
CA ILE A 149 42.05 24.53 -15.27
C ILE A 149 41.03 25.10 -14.29
N LEU A 150 39.76 24.74 -14.40
CA LEU A 150 38.72 25.19 -13.47
C LEU A 150 39.04 24.76 -12.03
N GLN A 151 39.56 23.54 -11.85
CA GLN A 151 40.05 23.09 -10.54
C GLN A 151 41.20 23.96 -10.01
N PHE A 152 42.18 24.34 -10.84
CA PHE A 152 43.24 25.28 -10.42
C PHE A 152 42.70 26.69 -10.12
N VAL A 153 41.84 27.24 -10.98
CA VAL A 153 41.24 28.57 -10.82
C VAL A 153 40.39 28.65 -9.55
N VAL A 154 39.62 27.62 -9.21
CA VAL A 154 38.86 27.59 -7.95
C VAL A 154 39.78 27.36 -6.75
N THR A 155 40.80 26.51 -6.88
CA THR A 155 41.75 26.19 -5.80
C THR A 155 42.70 27.35 -5.45
N LEU A 156 43.04 28.22 -6.40
CA LEU A 156 43.91 29.40 -6.21
C LEU A 156 43.14 30.72 -6.13
N GLY A 157 42.03 30.83 -6.86
CA GLY A 157 41.27 32.07 -7.08
C GLY A 157 40.02 32.24 -6.22
N VAL A 158 39.47 31.17 -5.63
CA VAL A 158 38.24 31.22 -4.81
C VAL A 158 38.51 30.68 -3.39
N CYS A 159 38.84 29.40 -3.27
CA CYS A 159 38.93 28.73 -1.97
C CYS A 159 39.92 29.32 -0.95
N PRO A 160 41.09 29.90 -1.32
CA PRO A 160 42.01 30.51 -0.35
C PRO A 160 41.47 31.78 0.31
N TYR A 161 40.51 32.46 -0.34
CA TYR A 161 39.93 33.72 0.13
C TYR A 161 38.61 33.53 0.88
N LEU A 162 38.16 32.28 1.08
CA LEU A 162 37.01 31.95 1.92
C LEU A 162 37.38 31.99 3.41
N MET A 163 36.50 32.55 4.24
CA MET A 163 36.70 32.57 5.69
C MET A 163 36.64 31.16 6.30
N PRO A 164 37.33 30.91 7.43
CA PRO A 164 37.24 29.64 8.14
C PRO A 164 35.79 29.23 8.45
N GLY A 165 35.36 28.09 7.91
CA GLY A 165 33.99 27.58 8.03
C GLY A 165 33.03 28.00 6.91
N VAL A 166 33.49 28.76 5.91
CA VAL A 166 32.77 29.03 4.66
C VAL A 166 33.31 28.10 3.57
N GLY A 167 32.46 27.24 3.01
CA GLY A 167 32.90 26.16 2.11
C GLY A 167 33.63 25.02 2.83
N VAL A 168 34.01 23.97 2.08
CA VAL A 168 34.84 22.87 2.60
C VAL A 168 36.33 23.21 2.41
N PRO A 169 37.14 23.36 3.49
CA PRO A 169 38.54 23.79 3.38
C PRO A 169 39.42 22.87 2.52
N LEU A 170 40.35 23.47 1.76
CA LEU A 170 41.23 22.79 0.80
C LEU A 170 41.99 21.59 1.38
N ARG A 171 42.52 21.73 2.59
CA ARG A 171 43.20 20.68 3.38
C ARG A 171 42.38 19.39 3.63
N PHE A 172 41.06 19.43 3.43
CA PHE A 172 40.18 18.26 3.54
C PHE A 172 39.72 17.71 2.19
N ARG A 173 40.17 18.29 1.07
CA ARG A 173 39.84 17.86 -0.29
C ARG A 173 40.97 17.08 -0.95
N THR A 174 42.21 17.54 -0.80
CA THR A 174 43.43 16.92 -1.35
C THR A 174 44.63 17.26 -0.47
N GLU A 175 45.67 16.42 -0.49
CA GLU A 175 46.96 16.75 0.14
C GLU A 175 47.59 18.02 -0.46
N PHE A 176 47.40 18.21 -1.77
CA PHE A 176 47.79 19.42 -2.51
C PHE A 176 47.13 20.70 -1.97
N GLY A 177 45.88 20.58 -1.48
CA GLY A 177 45.13 21.69 -0.90
C GLY A 177 45.70 22.27 0.39
N ALA A 178 46.53 21.51 1.13
CA ALA A 178 47.33 22.06 2.21
C ALA A 178 48.50 22.89 1.66
N VAL A 179 49.25 22.37 0.69
CA VAL A 179 50.40 23.04 0.07
C VAL A 179 50.02 24.40 -0.53
N VAL A 180 48.82 24.51 -1.12
CA VAL A 180 48.28 25.76 -1.66
C VAL A 180 47.95 26.80 -0.58
N GLN A 181 47.44 26.38 0.59
CA GLN A 181 46.98 27.32 1.61
C GLN A 181 48.11 28.18 2.20
N ASP A 182 49.34 27.63 2.24
CA ASP A 182 50.53 28.33 2.74
C ASP A 182 51.27 29.15 1.65
N VAL A 183 50.80 29.11 0.39
CA VAL A 183 51.45 29.74 -0.77
C VAL A 183 50.79 31.05 -1.22
N VAL A 184 49.50 31.27 -0.92
CA VAL A 184 48.74 32.43 -1.41
C VAL A 184 48.99 33.68 -0.54
N CYS A 185 49.40 34.78 -1.15
CA CYS A 185 49.75 36.02 -0.43
C CYS A 185 48.51 36.90 -0.20
N LEU A 186 47.71 36.55 0.81
CA LEU A 186 46.47 37.25 1.21
C LEU A 186 46.60 38.77 1.41
N ASN A 187 47.81 39.25 1.75
CA ASN A 187 48.10 40.66 2.04
C ASN A 187 48.54 41.48 0.81
N ALA A 188 48.84 40.85 -0.33
CA ALA A 188 49.31 41.55 -1.52
C ALA A 188 48.15 42.17 -2.31
N ALA A 189 48.35 43.35 -2.90
CA ALA A 189 47.33 44.01 -3.72
C ALA A 189 47.01 43.17 -4.99
N PRO A 190 45.76 43.15 -5.49
CA PRO A 190 44.54 43.71 -4.87
C PRO A 190 44.06 42.84 -3.70
N HIS A 191 43.34 43.46 -2.75
CA HIS A 191 42.87 42.82 -1.50
C HIS A 191 42.05 41.53 -1.75
N ALA A 192 42.18 40.54 -0.85
CA ALA A 192 41.55 39.22 -0.93
C ALA A 192 40.06 39.24 -1.33
N THR A 193 39.26 40.15 -0.77
CA THR A 193 37.83 40.28 -1.12
C THR A 193 37.60 40.70 -2.58
N ARG A 194 38.45 41.58 -3.13
CA ARG A 194 38.38 42.02 -4.54
C ARG A 194 38.79 40.89 -5.49
N ARG A 195 39.79 40.09 -5.09
CA ARG A 195 40.20 38.86 -5.80
C ARG A 195 39.04 37.87 -5.87
N LEU A 196 38.42 37.55 -4.73
CA LEU A 196 37.27 36.63 -4.64
C LEU A 196 36.09 37.12 -5.50
N TYR A 197 35.72 38.39 -5.41
CA TYR A 197 34.66 38.99 -6.23
C TYR A 197 34.97 38.85 -7.73
N THR A 198 36.19 39.17 -8.14
CA THR A 198 36.64 39.06 -9.54
C THR A 198 36.58 37.62 -10.03
N SER A 199 37.11 36.66 -9.28
CA SER A 199 37.05 35.22 -9.61
C SER A 199 35.62 34.72 -9.76
N CYS A 200 34.74 35.01 -8.79
CA CYS A 200 33.34 34.60 -8.85
C CYS A 200 32.61 35.24 -10.05
N ARG A 201 32.79 36.55 -10.28
CA ARG A 201 32.14 37.29 -11.39
C ARG A 201 32.60 36.78 -12.76
N VAL A 202 33.89 36.50 -12.94
CA VAL A 202 34.40 35.97 -14.22
C VAL A 202 33.98 34.51 -14.43
N LEU A 203 34.00 33.67 -13.39
CA LEU A 203 33.48 32.29 -13.49
C LEU A 203 31.99 32.25 -13.86
N LEU A 204 31.17 33.15 -13.29
CA LEU A 204 29.76 33.31 -13.68
C LEU A 204 29.60 33.79 -15.13
N ASN A 205 30.42 34.75 -15.57
CA ASN A 205 30.43 35.24 -16.96
C ASN A 205 30.77 34.09 -17.94
N VAL A 206 31.78 33.28 -17.64
CA VAL A 206 32.13 32.07 -18.42
C VAL A 206 31.01 31.02 -18.39
N ALA A 207 30.33 30.86 -17.24
CA ALA A 207 29.24 29.90 -17.08
C ALA A 207 27.97 30.22 -17.88
N GLN A 208 27.82 31.44 -18.43
CA GLN A 208 26.73 31.78 -19.36
C GLN A 208 26.73 30.94 -20.64
N HIS A 209 27.88 30.37 -21.04
CA HIS A 209 27.96 29.46 -22.18
C HIS A 209 27.67 28.02 -21.74
N ALA A 210 26.60 27.39 -22.25
CA ALA A 210 26.05 26.14 -21.70
C ALA A 210 27.07 24.98 -21.52
N SER A 211 27.98 24.77 -22.50
CA SER A 211 29.00 23.71 -22.40
C SER A 211 30.13 24.04 -21.40
N LEU A 212 30.34 25.30 -21.04
CA LEU A 212 31.28 25.71 -19.99
C LEU A 212 30.59 25.80 -18.62
N GLY A 213 29.36 26.31 -18.57
CA GLY A 213 28.53 26.37 -17.36
C GLY A 213 28.26 25.00 -16.75
N SER A 214 27.97 23.98 -17.58
CA SER A 214 27.86 22.60 -17.11
C SER A 214 29.16 22.09 -16.46
N LEU A 215 30.31 22.30 -17.09
CA LEU A 215 31.63 21.92 -16.53
C LEU A 215 31.94 22.64 -15.21
N ILE A 216 31.53 23.90 -15.07
CA ILE A 216 31.68 24.71 -13.84
C ILE A 216 30.73 24.19 -12.75
N PHE A 217 29.42 24.14 -13.01
CA PHE A 217 28.43 23.84 -11.98
C PHE A 217 28.47 22.37 -11.52
N CYS A 218 28.80 21.40 -12.38
CA CYS A 218 28.91 20.00 -11.98
C CYS A 218 30.01 19.68 -10.95
N ARG A 219 30.96 20.60 -10.69
CA ARG A 219 32.05 20.39 -9.69
C ARG A 219 32.34 21.56 -8.76
N HIS A 220 32.07 22.80 -9.19
CA HIS A 220 32.50 24.01 -8.50
C HIS A 220 31.34 24.91 -8.04
N PHE A 221 30.09 24.50 -8.26
CA PHE A 221 28.90 25.21 -7.80
C PHE A 221 28.97 25.55 -6.29
N GLY A 222 29.30 24.57 -5.44
CA GLY A 222 29.39 24.78 -3.99
C GLY A 222 30.47 25.79 -3.57
N ASP A 223 31.54 25.93 -4.36
CA ASP A 223 32.64 26.88 -4.12
C ASP A 223 32.27 28.30 -4.54
N ILE A 224 31.61 28.43 -5.70
CA ILE A 224 31.11 29.73 -6.20
C ILE A 224 29.97 30.20 -5.28
N ALA A 225 29.07 29.31 -4.86
CA ALA A 225 28.03 29.61 -3.87
C ALA A 225 28.62 30.05 -2.52
N ALA A 226 29.68 29.38 -2.02
CA ALA A 226 30.39 29.80 -0.82
C ALA A 226 30.97 31.23 -0.95
N GLY A 227 31.58 31.53 -2.11
CA GLY A 227 32.11 32.85 -2.44
C GLY A 227 31.02 33.92 -2.46
N LEU A 228 29.94 33.72 -3.23
CA LEU A 228 28.84 34.67 -3.34
C LEU A 228 28.11 34.89 -2.00
N CYS A 229 27.91 33.84 -1.20
CA CYS A 229 27.39 33.96 0.17
C CYS A 229 28.27 34.87 1.04
N GLN A 230 29.60 34.76 0.92
CA GLN A 230 30.54 35.63 1.64
C GLN A 230 30.56 37.06 1.11
N LEU A 231 30.44 37.25 -0.21
CA LEU A 231 30.48 38.57 -0.86
C LEU A 231 29.22 39.39 -0.57
N GLY A 232 28.04 38.77 -0.65
CA GLY A 232 26.76 39.45 -0.39
C GLY A 232 26.39 39.58 1.09
N PHE A 233 26.59 38.53 1.89
CA PHE A 233 25.94 38.39 3.21
C PHE A 233 26.88 38.30 4.42
N CYS A 234 28.21 38.43 4.24
CA CYS A 234 29.13 38.47 5.38
C CYS A 234 28.96 39.77 6.17
N PRO A 235 28.65 39.73 7.49
CA PRO A 235 28.54 40.93 8.29
C PRO A 235 29.92 41.60 8.48
N THR A 236 30.08 42.81 7.96
CA THR A 236 31.27 43.65 8.21
C THR A 236 31.42 43.91 9.70
N LYS A 237 32.65 43.78 10.22
CA LYS A 237 32.94 44.03 11.64
C LYS A 237 32.72 45.52 11.92
N ARG A 238 31.79 45.83 12.84
CA ARG A 238 31.27 47.19 13.12
C ARG A 238 32.26 48.14 13.85
N LYS A 239 33.55 48.04 13.53
CA LYS A 239 34.66 48.87 14.05
C LYS A 239 35.74 49.07 12.98
N ALA A 240 35.47 49.96 12.03
CA ALA A 240 36.47 50.67 11.25
C ALA A 240 36.09 52.15 11.27
N LEU A 241 36.95 53.03 11.83
CA LEU A 241 36.72 54.47 11.83
C LEU A 241 37.39 55.11 10.60
N THR A 242 36.94 54.72 9.40
CA THR A 242 37.26 55.41 8.13
C THR A 242 36.38 54.89 7.02
N SER A 243 35.81 55.78 6.21
CA SER A 243 34.98 55.43 5.04
C SER A 243 35.80 55.03 3.81
N ALA A 244 36.91 54.31 4.03
CA ALA A 244 37.91 53.98 3.01
C ALA A 244 38.28 52.48 2.97
N GLU A 245 37.77 51.66 3.90
CA GLU A 245 38.06 50.21 3.98
C GLU A 245 36.88 49.31 3.53
N GLU A 246 35.82 49.88 2.95
CA GLU A 246 34.76 49.11 2.28
C GLU A 246 35.24 48.70 0.88
N VAL A 247 35.96 47.56 0.80
CA VAL A 247 36.62 47.04 -0.42
C VAL A 247 35.64 46.59 -1.54
N LEU A 248 34.35 46.63 -1.29
CA LEU A 248 33.27 46.42 -2.25
C LEU A 248 32.19 47.48 -2.03
N THR A 249 31.65 48.00 -3.12
CA THR A 249 30.49 48.90 -3.09
C THR A 249 29.21 48.15 -2.68
N GLU A 250 28.17 48.88 -2.28
CA GLU A 250 26.86 48.28 -1.99
C GLU A 250 26.21 47.66 -3.24
N GLU A 251 26.43 48.26 -4.41
CA GLU A 251 25.99 47.74 -5.71
C GLU A 251 26.65 46.38 -6.05
N GLU A 252 27.96 46.25 -5.80
CA GLU A 252 28.66 44.96 -6.00
C GLU A 252 28.22 43.89 -5.00
N ARG A 253 27.73 44.30 -3.81
CA ARG A 253 27.07 43.39 -2.86
C ARG A 253 25.70 42.94 -3.37
N THR A 254 24.83 43.84 -3.85
CA THR A 254 23.51 43.46 -4.37
C THR A 254 23.62 42.60 -5.62
N LEU A 255 24.51 42.94 -6.57
CA LEU A 255 24.83 42.10 -7.72
C LEU A 255 25.33 40.70 -7.31
N SER A 256 26.07 40.58 -6.21
CA SER A 256 26.49 39.28 -5.67
C SER A 256 25.33 38.49 -5.03
N MET A 257 24.29 39.15 -4.51
CA MET A 257 23.07 38.49 -4.00
C MET A 257 22.16 38.03 -5.14
N GLU A 258 22.02 38.83 -6.19
CA GLU A 258 21.24 38.53 -7.40
C GLU A 258 21.87 37.36 -8.16
N ALA A 259 23.17 37.43 -8.45
CA ALA A 259 23.90 36.34 -9.09
C ALA A 259 23.85 35.01 -8.31
N LEU A 260 23.79 35.06 -6.97
CA LEU A 260 23.57 33.85 -6.15
C LEU A 260 22.16 33.26 -6.38
N ARG A 261 21.13 34.10 -6.48
CA ARG A 261 19.75 33.66 -6.73
C ARG A 261 19.59 33.10 -8.14
N ASP A 262 20.10 33.79 -9.15
CA ASP A 262 20.04 33.34 -10.55
C ASP A 262 20.75 31.99 -10.73
N MET A 263 21.96 31.85 -10.15
CA MET A 263 22.71 30.59 -10.16
C MET A 263 21.97 29.46 -9.40
N LEU A 264 21.29 29.78 -8.29
CA LEU A 264 20.45 28.83 -7.55
C LEU A 264 19.17 28.44 -8.31
N ASP A 265 18.72 29.24 -9.27
CA ASP A 265 17.48 29.02 -10.03
C ASP A 265 17.74 28.30 -11.36
N GLN A 266 18.90 28.52 -11.99
CA GLN A 266 19.31 27.87 -13.24
C GLN A 266 19.79 26.42 -13.07
N VAL A 267 20.22 26.03 -11.86
CA VAL A 267 20.84 24.71 -11.59
C VAL A 267 19.81 23.67 -11.13
N TYR A 268 20.07 22.39 -11.44
CA TYR A 268 19.27 21.23 -10.98
C TYR A 268 19.05 21.30 -9.46
N GLN A 269 17.80 21.53 -9.04
CA GLN A 269 17.46 21.91 -7.66
C GLN A 269 17.96 20.92 -6.57
N PRO A 270 17.99 19.58 -6.78
CA PRO A 270 18.62 18.66 -5.84
C PRO A 270 20.11 18.92 -5.58
N LEU A 271 20.88 19.34 -6.60
CA LEU A 271 22.28 19.74 -6.44
C LEU A 271 22.39 21.05 -5.65
N ALA A 272 21.52 22.02 -5.92
CA ALA A 272 21.46 23.27 -5.17
C ALA A 272 21.16 23.02 -3.68
N VAL A 273 20.15 22.19 -3.37
CA VAL A 273 19.82 21.79 -1.99
C VAL A 273 21.01 21.06 -1.32
N ARG A 274 21.59 20.08 -2.00
CA ARG A 274 22.72 19.29 -1.49
C ARG A 274 23.90 20.17 -1.08
N GLU A 275 24.32 21.09 -1.96
CA GLU A 275 25.47 21.95 -1.69
C GLU A 275 25.13 23.04 -0.64
N LEU A 276 23.89 23.55 -0.59
CA LEU A 276 23.43 24.42 0.52
C LEU A 276 23.45 23.72 1.89
N LEU A 277 23.08 22.43 1.95
CA LEU A 277 23.18 21.61 3.17
C LEU A 277 24.64 21.38 3.60
N ILE A 278 25.55 21.17 2.63
CA ILE A 278 27.00 21.08 2.88
C ILE A 278 27.54 22.41 3.45
N LEU A 279 27.14 23.56 2.88
CA LEU A 279 27.53 24.89 3.35
C LEU A 279 26.96 25.22 4.74
N GLN A 280 25.72 24.80 5.03
CA GLN A 280 25.12 24.93 6.36
C GLN A 280 25.90 24.15 7.43
N GLY A 281 26.58 23.07 7.05
CA GLY A 281 27.36 22.23 7.95
C GLY A 281 26.46 21.34 8.80
N GLY A 282 26.55 20.03 8.58
CA GLY A 282 25.68 19.03 9.21
C GLY A 282 25.72 18.99 10.74
N ALA A 283 24.75 18.26 11.31
CA ALA A 283 24.59 18.08 12.74
C ALA A 283 25.89 17.62 13.45
N PRO A 284 26.14 18.04 14.70
CA PRO A 284 27.39 17.75 15.40
C PRO A 284 27.52 16.25 15.72
N GLN A 285 28.22 15.52 14.87
CA GLN A 285 28.68 14.16 15.17
C GLN A 285 29.62 14.21 16.38
N SER A 286 29.18 13.63 17.50
CA SER A 286 29.99 13.42 18.70
C SER A 286 30.96 12.27 18.49
N CYS A 287 32.07 12.54 17.78
CA CYS A 287 33.18 11.60 17.66
C CYS A 287 33.85 11.42 19.04
N THR A 288 33.49 10.36 19.75
CA THR A 288 34.14 9.93 20.99
C THR A 288 35.48 9.25 20.68
N ASP A 289 36.44 10.01 20.14
CA ASP A 289 37.81 9.54 20.01
C ASP A 289 38.83 10.67 20.18
N GLY A 290 39.77 10.45 21.11
CA GLY A 290 40.53 11.52 21.74
C GLY A 290 41.83 11.90 21.04
N LYS A 291 41.81 12.22 19.73
CA LYS A 291 42.95 12.83 18.97
C LYS A 291 42.58 13.28 17.54
N THR A 292 41.69 14.26 17.37
CA THR A 292 41.54 14.96 16.07
C THR A 292 41.13 16.41 16.25
N GLN A 293 41.55 17.29 15.33
CA GLN A 293 41.31 18.72 15.40
C GLN A 293 39.81 19.09 15.27
N VAL A 294 39.42 20.19 15.91
CA VAL A 294 38.04 20.71 15.91
C VAL A 294 37.55 20.95 14.47
N LYS A 295 36.51 20.20 14.04
CA LYS A 295 35.73 20.52 12.84
C LYS A 295 35.18 21.95 12.98
N CYS A 296 35.72 22.89 12.21
CA CYS A 296 35.34 24.30 12.28
C CYS A 296 33.88 24.47 11.79
N ARG A 297 32.96 24.81 12.70
CA ARG A 297 31.52 24.95 12.38
C ARG A 297 31.27 26.11 11.42
N SER A 298 30.35 25.93 10.48
CA SER A 298 29.89 27.01 9.60
C SER A 298 29.39 28.23 10.41
N PRO A 299 29.76 29.47 10.03
CA PRO A 299 29.37 30.69 10.75
C PRO A 299 27.87 30.81 10.99
N ALA A 300 27.48 31.42 12.11
CA ALA A 300 26.08 31.56 12.49
C ALA A 300 25.24 32.40 11.49
N TRP A 301 25.87 33.32 10.75
CA TRP A 301 25.23 34.05 9.65
C TRP A 301 24.97 33.12 8.46
N LEU A 302 25.99 32.39 8.00
CA LEU A 302 25.89 31.46 6.87
C LEU A 302 24.85 30.36 7.13
N ARG A 303 24.78 29.84 8.36
CA ARG A 303 23.79 28.81 8.72
C ARG A 303 22.34 29.29 8.71
N ARG A 304 22.12 30.60 8.96
CA ARG A 304 20.81 31.24 8.80
C ARG A 304 20.50 31.46 7.33
N LEU A 305 21.45 31.99 6.56
CA LEU A 305 21.31 32.20 5.11
C LEU A 305 21.02 30.91 4.34
N CYS A 306 21.80 29.85 4.55
CA CYS A 306 21.53 28.55 3.91
C CYS A 306 20.16 28.01 4.35
N GLY A 307 19.76 28.20 5.61
CA GLY A 307 18.42 27.84 6.09
C GLY A 307 17.29 28.65 5.45
N GLN A 308 17.52 29.92 5.12
CA GLN A 308 16.59 30.77 4.37
C GLN A 308 16.46 30.26 2.93
N LEU A 309 17.58 30.12 2.22
CA LEU A 309 17.59 29.66 0.82
C LEU A 309 17.00 28.26 0.67
N LEU A 310 17.29 27.33 1.60
CA LEU A 310 16.68 25.99 1.63
C LEU A 310 15.17 26.05 1.86
N SER A 311 14.68 26.92 2.74
CA SER A 311 13.24 27.09 2.97
C SER A 311 12.54 27.73 1.77
N GLU A 312 13.16 28.72 1.12
CA GLU A 312 12.69 29.28 -0.15
C GLU A 312 12.60 28.21 -1.25
N ARG A 313 13.56 27.28 -1.33
CA ARG A 313 13.51 26.17 -2.30
C ARG A 313 12.45 25.13 -1.96
N LEU A 314 12.28 24.80 -0.68
CA LEU A 314 11.27 23.84 -0.21
C LEU A 314 9.85 24.30 -0.52
N MET A 315 9.56 25.60 -0.40
CA MET A 315 8.26 26.21 -0.67
C MET A 315 7.92 26.41 -2.16
N ARG A 316 8.84 26.09 -3.09
CA ARG A 316 8.55 26.11 -4.54
C ARG A 316 7.78 24.85 -4.97
N PRO A 317 7.05 24.88 -6.10
CA PRO A 317 6.50 23.67 -6.69
C PRO A 317 7.63 22.66 -6.99
N ASN A 318 7.38 21.38 -6.67
CA ASN A 318 8.37 20.29 -6.66
C ASN A 318 9.58 20.52 -5.72
N GLY A 319 9.52 21.49 -4.82
CA GLY A 319 10.55 21.81 -3.83
C GLY A 319 10.76 20.67 -2.83
N VAL A 320 9.68 20.01 -2.38
CA VAL A 320 9.78 18.83 -1.51
C VAL A 320 10.51 17.69 -2.24
N GLN A 321 10.10 17.39 -3.47
CA GLN A 321 10.77 16.38 -4.32
C GLN A 321 12.26 16.70 -4.51
N ALA A 322 12.61 17.97 -4.73
CA ALA A 322 13.99 18.40 -4.88
C ALA A 322 14.83 18.19 -3.61
N VAL A 323 14.25 18.43 -2.43
CA VAL A 323 14.90 18.18 -1.13
C VAL A 323 15.08 16.68 -0.86
N VAL A 324 14.05 15.87 -1.14
CA VAL A 324 14.12 14.40 -1.00
C VAL A 324 15.21 13.81 -1.91
N ARG A 325 15.22 14.20 -3.20
CA ARG A 325 16.30 13.85 -4.14
C ARG A 325 17.67 14.30 -3.63
N GLY A 326 17.84 15.57 -3.25
CA GLY A 326 19.14 16.12 -2.87
C GLY A 326 19.80 15.43 -1.66
N ILE A 327 18.98 14.89 -0.73
CA ILE A 327 19.46 14.17 0.46
C ILE A 327 19.69 12.67 0.18
N LEU A 328 18.89 12.05 -0.69
CA LEU A 328 19.02 10.63 -1.03
C LEU A 328 20.07 10.38 -2.13
N GLU A 329 19.98 11.08 -3.27
CA GLU A 329 20.95 11.02 -4.39
C GLU A 329 22.36 11.45 -3.95
N GLY A 330 22.47 12.29 -2.92
CA GLY A 330 23.74 12.76 -2.37
C GLY A 330 24.61 11.67 -1.72
N ALA A 331 24.04 10.51 -1.38
CA ALA A 331 24.72 9.43 -0.67
C ALA A 331 25.48 8.46 -1.60
N GLY A 332 26.43 8.97 -2.39
CA GLY A 332 27.44 8.13 -3.05
C GLY A 332 27.15 7.73 -4.50
N ALA A 333 26.31 8.47 -5.24
CA ALA A 333 26.12 8.31 -6.69
C ALA A 333 27.37 8.70 -7.53
N GLY A 334 28.49 7.99 -7.32
CA GLY A 334 29.62 7.97 -8.25
C GLY A 334 29.32 7.03 -9.43
N ALA A 335 30.11 7.14 -10.51
CA ALA A 335 29.90 6.39 -11.77
C ALA A 335 30.23 4.87 -11.70
N ALA A 336 30.12 4.26 -10.53
CA ALA A 336 30.30 2.84 -10.28
C ALA A 336 28.99 2.21 -9.78
N GLY A 337 28.10 1.86 -10.71
CA GLY A 337 26.87 1.13 -10.39
C GLY A 337 27.18 -0.27 -9.87
N GLY A 338 27.16 -0.46 -8.55
CA GLY A 338 27.50 -1.76 -7.94
C GLY A 338 26.99 -1.92 -6.51
N ARG A 339 26.05 -2.85 -6.33
CA ARG A 339 25.59 -3.50 -5.07
C ARG A 339 25.01 -2.63 -3.94
N ASP A 340 25.48 -1.40 -3.71
CA ASP A 340 25.04 -0.57 -2.58
C ASP A 340 23.70 0.16 -2.80
N ALA A 341 23.01 -0.09 -3.92
CA ALA A 341 21.66 0.41 -4.17
C ALA A 341 20.63 -0.16 -3.16
N GLU A 342 20.77 -1.42 -2.74
CA GLU A 342 19.93 -2.00 -1.69
C GLU A 342 20.35 -1.52 -0.29
N ALA A 343 21.64 -1.26 -0.07
CA ALA A 343 22.14 -0.68 1.18
C ALA A 343 21.64 0.77 1.39
N THR A 344 21.55 1.56 0.31
CA THR A 344 20.95 2.90 0.34
C THR A 344 19.42 2.87 0.39
N ALA A 345 18.75 1.82 -0.12
CA ALA A 345 17.33 1.57 0.15
C ALA A 345 17.06 1.22 1.64
N ALA A 346 18.04 0.64 2.35
CA ALA A 346 17.95 0.31 3.78
C ALA A 346 18.13 1.52 4.73
N ASP A 347 18.42 2.72 4.21
CA ASP A 347 18.70 3.93 4.98
C ASP A 347 17.43 4.62 5.51
N TRP A 348 16.56 3.84 6.17
CA TRP A 348 15.29 4.30 6.75
C TRP A 348 15.46 5.51 7.69
N ARG A 349 16.60 5.58 8.40
CA ARG A 349 16.95 6.70 9.29
C ARG A 349 17.12 8.02 8.55
N LYS A 350 17.56 8.01 7.27
CA LYS A 350 17.56 9.20 6.42
C LYS A 350 16.14 9.62 6.07
N CYS A 351 15.28 8.66 5.71
CA CYS A 351 13.88 8.93 5.39
C CYS A 351 13.15 9.58 6.58
N ASP A 352 13.31 9.02 7.78
CA ASP A 352 12.72 9.57 9.01
C ASP A 352 13.30 10.94 9.40
N GLN A 353 14.56 11.19 9.06
CA GLN A 353 15.20 12.49 9.32
C GLN A 353 14.76 13.57 8.31
N ILE A 354 14.49 13.19 7.05
CA ILE A 354 13.84 14.05 6.06
C ILE A 354 12.42 14.37 6.52
N ALA A 355 11.64 13.37 6.93
CA ALA A 355 10.27 13.56 7.41
C ALA A 355 10.17 14.54 8.60
N LYS A 356 11.12 14.49 9.54
CA LYS A 356 11.24 15.46 10.64
C LYS A 356 11.56 16.87 10.17
N ILE A 357 12.38 17.04 9.13
CA ILE A 357 12.68 18.34 8.53
C ILE A 357 11.44 18.91 7.82
N LEU A 358 10.69 18.06 7.11
CA LEU A 358 9.49 18.45 6.37
C LEU A 358 8.31 18.78 7.31
N ALA A 359 8.18 18.08 8.43
CA ALA A 359 7.20 18.43 9.47
C ALA A 359 7.58 19.73 10.21
N SER A 360 8.89 19.99 10.42
CA SER A 360 9.35 21.16 11.17
C SER A 360 9.14 22.48 10.40
N CYS A 361 8.02 23.15 10.70
CA CYS A 361 7.64 24.43 10.11
C CYS A 361 8.76 25.51 10.22
N PRO A 362 9.29 26.04 9.11
CA PRO A 362 10.38 27.01 9.12
C PRO A 362 10.01 28.33 9.80
N GLN A 363 10.96 28.92 10.53
CA GLN A 363 10.81 30.24 11.20
C GLN A 363 10.57 31.42 10.25
N GLN A 364 10.68 31.22 8.93
CA GLN A 364 10.44 32.25 7.90
C GLN A 364 9.06 32.14 7.25
N SER A 365 8.28 31.09 7.56
CA SER A 365 6.90 30.98 7.07
C SER A 365 6.03 32.07 7.72
N LEU A 366 5.30 32.82 6.89
CA LEU A 366 4.39 33.89 7.37
C LEU A 366 3.30 33.34 8.28
N SER A 367 2.85 32.11 8.03
CA SER A 367 2.04 31.31 8.95
C SER A 367 2.31 29.82 8.77
N PRO A 368 2.08 28.99 9.82
CA PRO A 368 2.08 27.54 9.67
C PRO A 368 0.98 27.02 8.72
N GLU A 369 -0.11 27.77 8.52
CA GLU A 369 -1.19 27.35 7.60
C GLU A 369 -0.80 27.48 6.14
N SER A 370 -0.08 28.54 5.77
CA SER A 370 0.53 28.64 4.43
C SER A 370 1.55 27.54 4.19
N TYR A 371 2.38 27.22 5.20
CA TYR A 371 3.34 26.11 5.09
C TYR A 371 2.62 24.77 4.84
N TYR A 372 1.57 24.46 5.59
CA TYR A 372 0.82 23.21 5.39
C TYR A 372 0.12 23.20 4.01
N ARG A 373 -0.48 24.30 3.55
CA ARG A 373 -1.13 24.36 2.22
C ARG A 373 -0.19 24.00 1.07
N ASP A 374 1.01 24.57 1.06
CA ASP A 374 1.92 24.51 -0.08
C ASP A 374 2.82 23.26 -0.07
N ILE A 375 2.93 22.59 1.10
CA ILE A 375 3.76 21.40 1.30
C ILE A 375 2.92 20.11 1.36
N CYS A 376 1.70 20.14 1.91
CA CYS A 376 0.86 18.95 2.01
C CYS A 376 0.39 18.43 0.64
N SER A 377 0.15 19.32 -0.33
CA SER A 377 -0.09 18.97 -1.74
C SER A 377 1.08 18.17 -2.34
N GLN A 378 2.29 18.73 -2.24
CA GLN A 378 3.52 18.07 -2.72
C GLN A 378 3.82 16.73 -2.02
N ILE A 379 3.34 16.51 -0.79
CA ILE A 379 3.44 15.23 -0.09
C ILE A 379 2.50 14.16 -0.67
N LEU A 380 1.34 14.56 -1.22
CA LEU A 380 0.44 13.64 -1.92
C LEU A 380 0.98 13.29 -3.33
N ASP A 381 1.56 14.25 -4.03
CA ASP A 381 2.26 14.00 -5.31
C ASP A 381 3.42 12.98 -5.14
N LEU A 382 4.08 13.02 -3.99
CA LEU A 382 5.18 12.12 -3.61
C LEU A 382 4.78 10.63 -3.49
N PHE A 383 3.50 10.30 -3.29
CA PHE A 383 3.02 8.90 -3.31
C PHE A 383 2.85 8.32 -4.73
N HIS A 384 2.92 9.16 -5.77
CA HIS A 384 2.66 8.81 -7.17
C HIS A 384 3.93 8.81 -8.04
N PHE A 385 5.09 8.80 -7.39
CA PHE A 385 6.38 8.99 -8.04
C PHE A 385 6.80 7.76 -8.89
N GLN A 386 6.93 7.95 -10.21
CA GLN A 386 6.97 6.86 -11.20
C GLN A 386 8.30 6.08 -11.31
N ASP A 387 9.42 6.60 -10.78
CA ASP A 387 10.71 5.90 -10.88
C ASP A 387 10.78 4.69 -9.92
N LYS A 388 10.69 3.49 -10.50
CA LYS A 388 10.66 2.19 -9.80
C LYS A 388 11.83 1.96 -8.85
N LEU A 389 13.00 2.60 -9.05
CA LEU A 389 14.17 2.42 -8.20
C LEU A 389 14.08 3.25 -6.91
N THR A 390 13.63 4.50 -7.00
CA THR A 390 13.56 5.43 -5.86
C THR A 390 12.17 5.53 -5.22
N ALA A 391 11.10 5.15 -5.92
CA ALA A 391 9.71 5.22 -5.45
C ALA A 391 9.50 4.68 -4.03
N ARG A 392 10.15 3.56 -3.65
CA ARG A 392 10.06 2.99 -2.29
C ARG A 392 10.60 3.93 -1.19
N GLN A 393 11.67 4.68 -1.47
CA GLN A 393 12.19 5.69 -0.54
C GLN A 393 11.26 6.91 -0.49
N PHE A 394 10.71 7.31 -1.64
CA PHE A 394 9.84 8.49 -1.77
C PHE A 394 8.49 8.25 -1.07
N GLN A 395 7.86 7.10 -1.30
CA GLN A 395 6.71 6.60 -0.55
C GLN A 395 6.99 6.55 0.95
N ARG A 396 8.15 6.02 1.38
CA ARG A 396 8.49 5.98 2.82
C ARG A 396 8.61 7.37 3.42
N VAL A 397 9.27 8.31 2.74
CA VAL A 397 9.35 9.71 3.20
C VAL A 397 7.95 10.32 3.26
N ALA A 398 7.11 10.09 2.26
CA ALA A 398 5.72 10.57 2.25
C ALA A 398 4.91 10.03 3.44
N THR A 399 4.86 8.71 3.65
CA THR A 399 4.18 8.09 4.80
C THR A 399 4.71 8.63 6.13
N THR A 400 6.03 8.61 6.37
CA THR A 400 6.58 9.10 7.66
C THR A 400 6.32 10.60 7.85
N THR A 401 6.34 11.41 6.79
CA THR A 401 6.04 12.85 6.87
C THR A 401 4.56 13.10 7.18
N PHE A 402 3.66 12.40 6.48
CA PHE A 402 2.21 12.46 6.69
C PHE A 402 1.85 12.14 8.15
N LEU A 403 2.41 11.04 8.68
CA LEU A 403 2.21 10.62 10.08
C LEU A 403 2.80 11.63 11.07
N THR A 404 4.00 12.18 10.80
CA THR A 404 4.64 13.17 11.68
C THR A 404 3.85 14.49 11.71
N MET A 405 3.42 15.01 10.56
CA MET A 405 2.58 16.22 10.48
C MET A 405 1.21 16.02 11.13
N SER A 406 0.61 14.82 10.98
CA SER A 406 -0.64 14.44 11.65
C SER A 406 -0.50 14.36 13.17
N ARG A 407 0.68 13.98 13.67
CA ARG A 407 1.01 13.94 15.10
C ARG A 407 1.28 15.33 15.68
N GLU A 408 1.97 16.20 14.94
CA GLU A 408 2.33 17.55 15.42
C GLU A 408 1.19 18.56 15.33
N ARG A 409 0.40 18.56 14.24
CA ARG A 409 -0.70 19.51 14.00
C ARG A 409 -1.95 18.82 13.46
N PRO A 410 -2.65 18.02 14.29
CA PRO A 410 -3.80 17.22 13.86
C PRO A 410 -4.89 17.99 13.09
N GLN A 411 -5.21 19.23 13.49
CA GLN A 411 -6.24 20.04 12.82
C GLN A 411 -5.84 20.51 11.42
N LEU A 412 -4.55 20.85 11.19
CA LEU A 412 -4.08 21.27 9.87
C LEU A 412 -3.85 20.07 8.95
N ALA A 413 -3.39 18.94 9.49
CA ALA A 413 -3.31 17.68 8.75
C ALA A 413 -4.70 17.17 8.32
N ALA A 414 -5.72 17.28 9.18
CA ALA A 414 -7.10 16.97 8.80
C ALA A 414 -7.57 17.76 7.57
N LYS A 415 -7.31 19.08 7.56
CA LYS A 415 -7.76 19.99 6.49
C LYS A 415 -6.93 19.92 5.20
N TYR A 416 -5.60 19.75 5.29
CA TYR A 416 -4.69 19.88 4.13
C TYR A 416 -4.06 18.56 3.65
N LEU A 417 -4.19 17.45 4.39
CA LEU A 417 -3.76 16.11 3.96
C LEU A 417 -4.95 15.15 3.83
N LEU A 418 -5.71 14.96 4.91
CA LEU A 418 -6.75 13.93 4.98
C LEU A 418 -7.99 14.28 4.15
N GLN A 419 -8.50 15.51 4.25
CA GLN A 419 -9.66 15.94 3.47
C GLN A 419 -9.40 15.86 1.94
N PRO A 420 -8.27 16.31 1.39
CA PRO A 420 -7.96 16.10 -0.04
C PRO A 420 -7.81 14.63 -0.43
N MET A 421 -7.09 13.83 0.37
CA MET A 421 -6.85 12.41 0.08
C MET A 421 -8.14 11.57 0.11
N LEU A 422 -9.06 11.89 1.03
CA LEU A 422 -10.37 11.22 1.15
C LEU A 422 -11.48 11.87 0.32
N ALA A 423 -11.20 12.97 -0.39
CA ALA A 423 -12.22 13.72 -1.14
C ALA A 423 -13.03 12.86 -2.13
N PRO A 424 -12.45 11.93 -2.91
CA PRO A 424 -13.22 11.05 -3.79
C PRO A 424 -14.26 10.19 -3.04
N LEU A 425 -13.93 9.71 -1.83
CA LEU A 425 -14.85 8.96 -0.98
C LEU A 425 -15.89 9.86 -0.29
N HIS A 426 -15.53 11.10 0.06
CA HIS A 426 -16.48 12.05 0.64
C HIS A 426 -17.54 12.54 -0.37
N ARG A 427 -17.19 12.74 -1.65
CA ARG A 427 -18.19 13.01 -2.72
C ARG A 427 -19.26 11.92 -2.80
N CYS A 428 -18.93 10.67 -2.46
CA CYS A 428 -19.85 9.53 -2.48
C CYS A 428 -20.86 9.52 -1.30
N LEU A 429 -20.66 10.37 -0.27
CA LEU A 429 -21.47 10.40 0.95
C LEU A 429 -22.52 11.52 0.97
N SER A 430 -22.35 12.62 0.23
CA SER A 430 -23.15 13.83 0.42
C SER A 430 -23.44 14.59 -0.87
N THR A 431 -24.73 14.69 -1.20
CA THR A 431 -25.25 15.42 -2.37
C THR A 431 -25.00 16.93 -2.32
N ALA A 432 -24.76 17.50 -1.14
CA ALA A 432 -24.56 18.94 -0.94
C ALA A 432 -23.26 19.51 -1.57
N GLU A 433 -22.34 18.66 -2.04
CA GLU A 433 -21.13 19.06 -2.77
C GLU A 433 -21.23 18.80 -4.29
N ILE A 434 -22.35 18.25 -4.78
CA ILE A 434 -22.56 17.93 -6.20
C ILE A 434 -23.23 19.12 -6.92
N PRO A 435 -22.63 19.67 -7.99
CA PRO A 435 -23.26 20.72 -8.80
C PRO A 435 -24.58 20.27 -9.44
N GLU A 436 -25.54 21.18 -9.60
CA GLU A 436 -26.81 20.89 -10.30
C GLU A 436 -26.60 20.48 -11.77
N SER A 437 -25.47 20.84 -12.38
CA SER A 437 -25.06 20.38 -13.72
C SER A 437 -24.75 18.89 -13.79
N ASP A 438 -24.32 18.30 -12.68
CA ASP A 438 -23.73 16.96 -12.64
C ASP A 438 -24.79 15.91 -12.24
N MET A 439 -25.97 16.37 -11.80
CA MET A 439 -27.17 15.57 -11.49
C MET A 439 -27.76 14.82 -12.70
N VAL A 440 -27.18 14.94 -13.89
CA VAL A 440 -27.62 14.20 -15.10
C VAL A 440 -27.33 12.71 -14.91
N PRO A 441 -28.29 11.80 -15.15
CA PRO A 441 -28.08 10.37 -14.95
C PRO A 441 -26.96 9.81 -15.85
N GLY A 442 -26.14 8.90 -15.31
CA GLY A 442 -24.95 8.36 -15.99
C GLY A 442 -23.67 9.20 -15.87
N THR A 443 -23.74 10.42 -15.30
CA THR A 443 -22.56 11.29 -15.11
C THR A 443 -21.52 10.66 -14.18
N ILE A 444 -20.24 10.80 -14.52
CA ILE A 444 -19.11 10.27 -13.75
C ILE A 444 -18.75 11.25 -12.62
N LEU A 445 -19.04 10.85 -11.38
CA LEU A 445 -18.78 11.64 -10.16
C LEU A 445 -17.33 11.47 -9.65
N VAL A 446 -16.76 10.28 -9.88
CA VAL A 446 -15.37 9.94 -9.53
C VAL A 446 -14.79 9.06 -10.64
N THR A 447 -13.65 9.48 -11.20
CA THR A 447 -12.94 8.73 -12.24
C THR A 447 -12.19 7.53 -11.68
N GLU A 448 -11.88 6.55 -12.55
CA GLU A 448 -11.06 5.37 -12.22
C GLU A 448 -9.71 5.76 -11.60
N GLU A 449 -9.04 6.77 -12.18
CA GLU A 449 -7.76 7.25 -11.66
C GLU A 449 -7.88 7.88 -10.26
N GLU A 450 -8.91 8.71 -10.02
CA GLU A 450 -9.12 9.33 -8.70
C GLU A 450 -9.41 8.30 -7.62
N LEU A 451 -10.25 7.30 -7.91
CA LEU A 451 -10.59 6.27 -6.92
C LEU A 451 -9.41 5.33 -6.65
N SER A 452 -8.71 4.86 -7.69
CA SER A 452 -7.53 3.99 -7.50
C SER A 452 -6.42 4.71 -6.73
N ARG A 453 -6.12 5.99 -7.04
CA ARG A 453 -5.15 6.80 -6.27
C ARG A 453 -5.57 6.98 -4.82
N CYS A 454 -6.85 7.27 -4.56
CA CYS A 454 -7.40 7.40 -3.21
C CYS A 454 -7.21 6.13 -2.37
N ILE A 455 -7.61 4.97 -2.90
CA ILE A 455 -7.49 3.69 -2.21
C ILE A 455 -6.02 3.29 -2.01
N GLU A 456 -5.16 3.52 -3.01
CA GLU A 456 -3.72 3.34 -2.88
C GLU A 456 -3.12 4.19 -1.77
N ASP A 457 -3.43 5.48 -1.68
CA ASP A 457 -2.84 6.38 -0.70
C ASP A 457 -3.34 6.12 0.72
N VAL A 458 -4.64 5.78 0.88
CA VAL A 458 -5.16 5.26 2.14
C VAL A 458 -4.41 3.99 2.55
N PHE A 459 -4.12 3.06 1.63
CA PHE A 459 -3.31 1.88 1.93
C PHE A 459 -1.86 2.24 2.34
N LYS A 460 -1.19 3.13 1.58
CA LYS A 460 0.20 3.60 1.83
C LYS A 460 0.35 4.35 3.17
N VAL A 461 -0.71 5.03 3.64
CA VAL A 461 -0.70 5.78 4.91
C VAL A 461 -1.14 4.89 6.08
N TYR A 462 -2.26 4.18 5.97
CA TYR A 462 -2.88 3.47 7.10
C TYR A 462 -2.25 2.09 7.32
N VAL A 463 -2.26 1.23 6.29
CA VAL A 463 -1.79 -0.16 6.43
C VAL A 463 -0.27 -0.23 6.47
N VAL A 464 0.41 0.44 5.53
CA VAL A 464 1.89 0.43 5.46
C VAL A 464 2.53 1.30 6.54
N GLY A 465 1.87 2.39 6.96
CA GLY A 465 2.31 3.24 8.07
C GLY A 465 2.04 2.64 9.46
N ASN A 466 0.90 1.96 9.63
CA ASN A 466 0.50 1.19 10.82
C ASN A 466 0.54 1.95 12.17
N GLU A 467 0.42 3.28 12.16
CA GLU A 467 0.30 4.10 13.37
C GLU A 467 -1.17 4.47 13.63
N PRO A 468 -1.81 3.96 14.71
CA PRO A 468 -3.21 4.24 15.02
C PRO A 468 -3.41 5.62 15.67
N LEU A 469 -3.14 6.70 14.92
CA LEU A 469 -3.43 8.06 15.35
C LEU A 469 -4.95 8.30 15.35
N THR A 470 -5.46 8.94 16.40
CA THR A 470 -6.91 9.17 16.60
C THR A 470 -7.56 9.95 15.46
N VAL A 471 -6.81 10.83 14.79
CA VAL A 471 -7.30 11.62 13.65
C VAL A 471 -7.38 10.79 12.36
N LEU A 472 -6.49 9.82 12.15
CA LEU A 472 -6.57 8.88 11.02
C LEU A 472 -7.80 7.99 11.19
N VAL A 473 -7.96 7.40 12.37
CA VAL A 473 -9.11 6.56 12.73
C VAL A 473 -10.42 7.35 12.64
N GLY A 474 -10.44 8.59 13.14
CA GLY A 474 -11.63 9.46 13.12
C GLY A 474 -12.02 10.01 11.75
N SER A 475 -11.06 10.16 10.82
CA SER A 475 -11.34 10.60 9.44
C SER A 475 -11.72 9.46 8.50
N LEU A 476 -11.27 8.23 8.76
CA LEU A 476 -11.68 7.04 7.98
C LEU A 476 -13.09 6.55 8.37
N LEU A 477 -13.51 6.75 9.63
CA LEU A 477 -14.78 6.22 10.14
C LEU A 477 -16.03 6.62 9.32
N PRO A 478 -16.19 7.86 8.81
CA PRO A 478 -17.36 8.23 7.99
C PRO A 478 -17.37 7.60 6.59
N VAL A 479 -16.20 7.38 5.97
CA VAL A 479 -16.10 6.75 4.63
C VAL A 479 -16.09 5.22 4.69
N LEU A 480 -16.10 4.65 5.91
CA LEU A 480 -15.91 3.22 6.14
C LEU A 480 -17.03 2.35 5.52
N GLY A 481 -18.27 2.84 5.50
CA GLY A 481 -19.39 2.17 4.80
C GLY A 481 -19.20 2.13 3.29
N VAL A 482 -18.70 3.22 2.68
CA VAL A 482 -18.39 3.28 1.24
C VAL A 482 -17.24 2.33 0.89
N LEU A 483 -16.22 2.22 1.74
CA LEU A 483 -15.11 1.26 1.58
C LEU A 483 -15.58 -0.20 1.68
N PHE A 484 -16.55 -0.51 2.53
CA PHE A 484 -17.14 -1.85 2.61
C PHE A 484 -17.96 -2.19 1.35
N LEU A 485 -18.81 -1.26 0.88
CA LEU A 485 -19.58 -1.47 -0.35
C LEU A 485 -18.67 -1.60 -1.59
N LEU A 486 -17.57 -0.83 -1.65
CA LEU A 486 -16.54 -0.98 -2.68
C LEU A 486 -15.82 -2.34 -2.58
N TYR A 487 -15.53 -2.83 -1.38
CA TYR A 487 -14.99 -4.18 -1.18
C TYR A 487 -15.94 -5.27 -1.69
N CYS A 488 -17.25 -5.18 -1.40
CA CYS A 488 -18.25 -6.10 -1.96
C CYS A 488 -18.28 -6.05 -3.50
N PHE A 489 -18.27 -4.85 -4.09
CA PHE A 489 -18.24 -4.68 -5.55
C PHE A 489 -16.96 -5.27 -6.17
N THR A 490 -15.79 -5.06 -5.55
CA THR A 490 -14.48 -5.61 -6.01
C THR A 490 -14.30 -7.10 -5.71
N LYS A 491 -15.24 -7.75 -5.01
CA LYS A 491 -15.34 -9.22 -4.90
C LYS A 491 -16.25 -9.82 -5.97
N GLN A 492 -17.30 -9.11 -6.36
CA GLN A 492 -18.20 -9.48 -7.47
C GLN A 492 -17.61 -9.18 -8.86
N SER A 493 -16.63 -8.27 -8.94
CA SER A 493 -15.94 -7.87 -10.18
C SER A 493 -14.44 -8.16 -10.13
N VAL A 494 -13.82 -8.32 -11.30
CA VAL A 494 -12.36 -8.51 -11.42
C VAL A 494 -11.65 -7.16 -11.29
N SER A 495 -11.28 -6.77 -10.07
CA SER A 495 -10.58 -5.50 -9.82
C SER A 495 -9.29 -5.63 -8.99
N HIS A 496 -8.29 -4.82 -9.34
CA HIS A 496 -7.02 -4.71 -8.63
C HIS A 496 -7.13 -4.12 -7.23
N LEU A 497 -8.22 -3.39 -6.93
CA LEU A 497 -8.45 -2.72 -5.64
C LEU A 497 -8.89 -3.69 -4.51
N ARG A 498 -9.25 -4.93 -4.85
CA ARG A 498 -9.86 -5.91 -3.93
C ARG A 498 -9.05 -6.17 -2.66
N SER A 499 -7.74 -6.41 -2.79
CA SER A 499 -6.87 -6.66 -1.62
C SER A 499 -6.65 -5.39 -0.80
N LEU A 500 -6.44 -4.24 -1.46
CA LEU A 500 -6.25 -2.96 -0.78
C LEU A 500 -7.46 -2.61 0.10
N CYS A 501 -8.67 -2.76 -0.43
CA CYS A 501 -9.90 -2.52 0.33
C CYS A 501 -10.04 -3.50 1.51
N GLN A 502 -9.76 -4.79 1.30
CA GLN A 502 -9.79 -5.80 2.36
C GLN A 502 -8.78 -5.48 3.47
N GLU A 503 -7.53 -5.15 3.14
CA GLU A 503 -6.49 -4.85 4.11
C GLU A 503 -6.75 -3.53 4.89
N ILE A 504 -7.31 -2.51 4.23
CA ILE A 504 -7.76 -1.28 4.92
C ILE A 504 -8.87 -1.59 5.93
N LEU A 505 -9.87 -2.39 5.54
CA LEU A 505 -11.00 -2.80 6.40
C LEU A 505 -10.52 -3.64 7.60
N LEU A 506 -9.64 -4.62 7.37
CA LEU A 506 -9.05 -5.44 8.43
C LEU A 506 -8.20 -4.60 9.39
N TRP A 507 -7.40 -3.66 8.87
CA TRP A 507 -6.58 -2.77 9.69
C TRP A 507 -7.45 -1.91 10.61
N ILE A 508 -8.45 -1.20 10.07
CA ILE A 508 -9.26 -0.27 10.87
C ILE A 508 -10.13 -1.01 11.90
N LEU A 509 -10.73 -2.16 11.54
CA LEU A 509 -11.48 -2.99 12.50
C LEU A 509 -10.57 -3.53 13.62
N GLY A 510 -9.32 -3.89 13.32
CA GLY A 510 -8.33 -4.33 14.31
C GLY A 510 -7.71 -3.22 15.17
N LYS A 511 -7.86 -1.94 14.81
CA LYS A 511 -7.39 -0.78 15.61
C LYS A 511 -8.51 -0.02 16.33
N LEU A 512 -9.77 -0.21 15.94
CA LEU A 512 -10.92 0.46 16.56
C LEU A 512 -11.23 -0.04 17.97
N GLU A 513 -11.82 0.83 18.80
CA GLU A 513 -12.48 0.41 20.03
C GLU A 513 -13.64 -0.54 19.70
N ARG A 514 -13.75 -1.68 20.41
CA ARG A 514 -14.80 -2.71 20.17
C ARG A 514 -16.20 -2.14 19.92
N LYS A 515 -16.65 -1.17 20.73
CA LYS A 515 -17.97 -0.53 20.57
C LYS A 515 -18.14 0.20 19.23
N LYS A 516 -17.09 0.88 18.75
CA LYS A 516 -17.08 1.59 17.45
C LYS A 516 -16.92 0.63 16.28
N ALA A 517 -16.12 -0.43 16.44
CA ALA A 517 -16.02 -1.51 15.46
C ALA A 517 -17.39 -2.18 15.26
N ILE A 518 -18.06 -2.61 16.33
CA ILE A 518 -19.41 -3.21 16.28
C ILE A 518 -20.41 -2.25 15.62
N ALA A 519 -20.41 -0.96 15.97
CA ALA A 519 -21.28 0.03 15.31
C ALA A 519 -21.03 0.14 13.80
N SER A 520 -19.76 0.11 13.38
CA SER A 520 -19.40 0.08 11.95
C SER A 520 -19.93 -1.17 11.25
N LEU A 521 -19.82 -2.34 11.90
CA LEU A 521 -20.37 -3.60 11.37
C LEU A 521 -21.91 -3.58 11.26
N LYS A 522 -22.63 -2.85 12.12
CA LYS A 522 -24.09 -2.64 11.94
C LYS A 522 -24.38 -1.81 10.69
N GLY A 523 -23.61 -0.75 10.47
CA GLY A 523 -23.73 0.10 9.28
C GLY A 523 -23.46 -0.65 7.98
N PHE A 524 -22.50 -1.60 7.98
CA PHE A 524 -22.19 -2.45 6.83
C PHE A 524 -23.36 -3.33 6.36
N VAL A 525 -24.33 -3.63 7.22
CA VAL A 525 -25.51 -4.46 6.90
C VAL A 525 -26.80 -3.65 6.99
N GLY A 526 -26.73 -2.30 7.01
CA GLY A 526 -27.89 -1.43 7.11
C GLY A 526 -28.70 -1.52 8.43
N LEU A 527 -28.26 -2.30 9.41
CA LEU A 527 -28.90 -2.42 10.73
C LEU A 527 -28.84 -1.13 11.55
N ASP A 528 -27.92 -0.22 11.20
CA ASP A 528 -27.83 1.12 11.78
C ASP A 528 -27.77 2.17 10.66
N LYS A 529 -28.95 2.67 10.28
CA LYS A 529 -29.13 3.69 9.22
C LYS A 529 -28.55 5.07 9.60
N ALA A 530 -27.99 5.25 10.81
CA ALA A 530 -27.27 6.47 11.20
C ALA A 530 -25.78 6.45 10.80
N VAL A 531 -25.25 5.31 10.36
CA VAL A 531 -23.89 5.22 9.80
C VAL A 531 -23.89 5.70 8.34
N PRO A 532 -22.99 6.62 7.94
CA PRO A 532 -22.93 7.08 6.55
C PRO A 532 -22.60 5.93 5.58
N SER A 533 -23.45 5.79 4.56
CA SER A 533 -23.34 4.80 3.48
C SER A 533 -23.24 5.50 2.12
N LEU A 534 -23.07 4.74 1.04
CA LEU A 534 -23.10 5.28 -0.32
C LEU A 534 -24.45 6.00 -0.57
N HIS A 535 -24.40 7.24 -1.04
CA HIS A 535 -25.60 8.02 -1.31
C HIS A 535 -26.54 7.29 -2.29
N SER A 536 -27.85 7.36 -2.07
CA SER A 536 -28.86 6.54 -2.77
C SER A 536 -28.83 6.66 -4.30
N LEU A 537 -28.45 7.83 -4.81
CA LEU A 537 -28.30 8.15 -6.24
C LEU A 537 -26.95 7.70 -6.84
N CYS A 538 -25.98 7.21 -6.07
CA CYS A 538 -24.66 6.81 -6.56
C CYS A 538 -24.58 5.29 -6.80
N GLN A 539 -23.79 4.88 -7.79
CA GLN A 539 -23.54 3.48 -8.13
C GLN A 539 -22.07 3.27 -8.52
N PHE A 540 -21.50 2.13 -8.13
CA PHE A 540 -20.20 1.68 -8.64
C PHE A 540 -20.38 1.00 -10.01
N ARG A 541 -19.54 1.36 -10.97
CA ARG A 541 -19.41 0.67 -12.27
C ARG A 541 -17.96 0.21 -12.47
N ALA A 542 -17.79 -0.94 -13.12
CA ALA A 542 -16.47 -1.44 -13.47
C ALA A 542 -15.87 -0.57 -14.59
N ALA A 543 -14.59 -0.21 -14.46
CA ALA A 543 -13.92 0.71 -15.38
C ALA A 543 -12.98 -0.02 -16.35
N THR A 544 -12.60 0.64 -17.45
CA THR A 544 -11.93 0.00 -18.61
C THR A 544 -10.52 -0.51 -18.33
N HIS A 545 -9.87 -0.09 -17.24
CA HIS A 545 -8.54 -0.58 -16.85
C HIS A 545 -8.57 -1.51 -15.62
N GLY A 546 -9.75 -2.01 -15.24
CA GLY A 546 -9.92 -2.98 -14.14
C GLY A 546 -9.95 -2.34 -12.75
N GLY A 547 -10.12 -1.03 -12.65
CA GLY A 547 -10.53 -0.31 -11.46
C GLY A 547 -12.05 -0.14 -11.39
N VAL A 548 -12.49 0.84 -10.60
CA VAL A 548 -13.90 1.15 -10.36
C VAL A 548 -14.12 2.65 -10.54
N MET A 549 -15.26 3.02 -11.11
CA MET A 549 -15.71 4.40 -11.25
C MET A 549 -17.06 4.58 -10.54
N VAL A 550 -17.37 5.82 -10.14
CA VAL A 550 -18.65 6.15 -9.49
C VAL A 550 -19.49 7.00 -10.43
N THR A 551 -20.69 6.53 -10.73
CA THR A 551 -21.67 7.24 -11.56
C THR A 551 -22.94 7.55 -10.78
N ILE A 552 -23.65 8.60 -11.18
CA ILE A 552 -25.03 8.82 -10.75
C ILE A 552 -25.93 7.82 -11.50
N LYS A 553 -26.82 7.15 -10.76
CA LYS A 553 -27.73 6.12 -11.27
C LYS A 553 -28.57 6.67 -12.42
N GLU A 554 -28.71 5.85 -13.46
CA GLU A 554 -29.76 6.04 -14.45
C GLU A 554 -31.15 5.87 -13.81
N ALA A 555 -32.14 6.60 -14.33
CA ALA A 555 -33.52 6.43 -13.91
C ALA A 555 -34.00 5.06 -14.42
N ILE A 556 -34.43 4.20 -13.50
CA ILE A 556 -34.97 2.86 -13.79
C ILE A 556 -36.21 3.05 -14.67
N SER A 557 -36.35 2.24 -15.74
CA SER A 557 -37.58 2.24 -16.53
C SER A 557 -38.60 1.27 -15.93
N ASP A 558 -39.89 1.51 -16.19
CA ASP A 558 -41.00 0.66 -15.71
C ASP A 558 -40.89 -0.80 -16.19
N GLU A 559 -40.03 -1.10 -17.18
CA GLU A 559 -39.75 -2.46 -17.69
C GLU A 559 -38.55 -3.14 -16.98
N ASP A 560 -37.75 -2.40 -16.21
CA ASP A 560 -36.54 -2.88 -15.51
C ASP A 560 -36.76 -3.17 -14.00
N GLU A 561 -37.94 -2.89 -13.44
CA GLU A 561 -38.16 -2.93 -11.98
C GLU A 561 -37.86 -4.30 -11.33
N ASP A 562 -38.24 -5.41 -11.98
CA ASP A 562 -38.00 -6.77 -11.47
C ASP A 562 -36.50 -7.13 -11.46
N GLU A 563 -35.74 -6.71 -12.47
CA GLU A 563 -34.29 -6.93 -12.55
C GLU A 563 -33.55 -6.02 -11.55
N ALA A 564 -34.01 -4.77 -11.37
CA ALA A 564 -33.49 -3.87 -10.34
C ALA A 564 -33.75 -4.42 -8.92
N LEU A 565 -34.92 -5.03 -8.68
CA LEU A 565 -35.25 -5.72 -7.43
C LEU A 565 -34.36 -6.96 -7.22
N TYR A 566 -34.16 -7.77 -8.25
CA TYR A 566 -33.26 -8.93 -8.21
C TYR A 566 -31.80 -8.51 -7.91
N GLN A 567 -31.29 -7.47 -8.56
CA GLN A 567 -29.97 -6.92 -8.27
C GLN A 567 -29.87 -6.36 -6.85
N LYS A 568 -30.91 -5.66 -6.34
CA LYS A 568 -30.94 -5.19 -4.94
C LYS A 568 -30.77 -6.36 -3.98
N VAL A 569 -31.64 -7.37 -4.06
CA VAL A 569 -31.63 -8.54 -3.16
C VAL A 569 -30.32 -9.33 -3.29
N SER A 570 -29.81 -9.52 -4.51
CA SER A 570 -28.52 -10.19 -4.76
C SER A 570 -27.34 -9.40 -4.15
N SER A 571 -27.37 -8.07 -4.21
CA SER A 571 -26.35 -7.21 -3.58
C SER A 571 -26.42 -7.22 -2.05
N GLU A 572 -27.60 -7.34 -1.45
CA GLU A 572 -27.81 -7.39 0.00
C GLU A 572 -27.40 -8.76 0.57
N GLN A 573 -27.79 -9.85 -0.10
CA GLN A 573 -27.28 -11.21 0.15
C GLN A 573 -25.74 -11.24 0.06
N GLY A 574 -25.18 -10.66 -1.01
CA GLY A 574 -23.74 -10.54 -1.21
C GLY A 574 -23.04 -9.74 -0.10
N GLN A 575 -23.60 -8.63 0.37
CA GLN A 575 -23.02 -7.85 1.47
C GLN A 575 -22.89 -8.69 2.75
N VAL A 576 -23.93 -9.45 3.10
CA VAL A 576 -23.92 -10.34 4.28
C VAL A 576 -22.83 -11.41 4.14
N GLU A 577 -22.75 -12.09 2.99
CA GLU A 577 -21.70 -13.09 2.71
C GLU A 577 -20.27 -12.52 2.77
N HIS A 578 -20.04 -11.36 2.14
CA HIS A 578 -18.73 -10.69 2.16
C HIS A 578 -18.32 -10.19 3.56
N LEU A 579 -19.28 -9.88 4.44
CA LEU A 579 -19.03 -9.59 5.85
C LEU A 579 -18.61 -10.86 6.62
N GLY A 580 -19.24 -12.01 6.37
CA GLY A 580 -18.80 -13.29 6.95
C GLY A 580 -17.36 -13.65 6.55
N ASP A 581 -17.04 -13.45 5.27
CA ASP A 581 -15.68 -13.53 4.71
C ASP A 581 -14.71 -12.59 5.44
N LEU A 582 -15.08 -11.32 5.65
CA LEU A 582 -14.24 -10.34 6.34
C LEU A 582 -14.01 -10.71 7.81
N LEU A 583 -15.06 -11.14 8.52
CA LEU A 583 -15.00 -11.52 9.93
C LEU A 583 -14.18 -12.79 10.18
N SER A 584 -14.09 -13.72 9.22
CA SER A 584 -13.25 -14.92 9.35
C SER A 584 -11.76 -14.58 9.41
N HIS A 585 -11.35 -13.47 8.78
CA HIS A 585 -9.99 -12.92 8.86
C HIS A 585 -9.77 -12.09 10.14
N CYS A 586 -10.81 -11.82 10.96
CA CYS A 586 -10.73 -11.04 12.19
C CYS A 586 -10.77 -11.88 13.49
N GLN A 587 -10.71 -13.22 13.40
CA GLN A 587 -10.94 -14.12 14.55
C GLN A 587 -10.05 -13.81 15.77
N GLU A 588 -8.76 -13.52 15.58
CA GLU A 588 -7.81 -13.17 16.65
C GLU A 588 -8.24 -11.97 17.51
N CYS A 589 -9.02 -11.04 16.96
CA CYS A 589 -9.48 -9.85 17.68
C CYS A 589 -10.68 -10.12 18.62
N GLY A 590 -11.33 -11.28 18.48
CA GLY A 590 -12.59 -11.62 19.15
C GLY A 590 -13.82 -10.86 18.64
N LEU A 591 -13.66 -9.94 17.70
CA LEU A 591 -14.73 -9.06 17.20
C LEU A 591 -15.91 -9.84 16.59
N ALA A 592 -15.65 -10.96 15.93
CA ALA A 592 -16.69 -11.84 15.39
C ALA A 592 -17.60 -12.40 16.49
N GLY A 593 -17.05 -12.78 17.66
CA GLY A 593 -17.81 -13.22 18.82
C GLY A 593 -18.65 -12.11 19.43
N ASP A 594 -18.09 -10.90 19.59
CA ASP A 594 -18.84 -9.73 20.08
C ASP A 594 -20.02 -9.38 19.15
N PHE A 595 -19.81 -9.47 17.83
CA PHE A 595 -20.84 -9.19 16.82
C PHE A 595 -21.91 -10.30 16.74
N PHE A 596 -21.53 -11.57 16.88
CA PHE A 596 -22.47 -12.69 16.98
C PHE A 596 -23.37 -12.57 18.23
N ILE A 597 -22.79 -12.24 19.38
CA ILE A 597 -23.52 -11.96 20.63
C ILE A 597 -24.48 -10.78 20.45
N PHE A 598 -24.07 -9.73 19.72
CA PHE A 598 -24.96 -8.63 19.35
C PHE A 598 -26.14 -9.12 18.50
N CYS A 599 -25.91 -9.90 17.44
CA CYS A 599 -26.98 -10.44 16.59
C CYS A 599 -27.96 -11.33 17.37
N LEU A 600 -27.51 -12.11 18.34
CA LEU A 600 -28.38 -12.91 19.23
C LEU A 600 -29.23 -12.05 20.18
N LYS A 601 -28.71 -10.91 20.64
CA LYS A 601 -29.46 -9.95 21.46
C LYS A 601 -30.52 -9.21 20.62
N GLU A 602 -30.21 -8.84 19.38
CA GLU A 602 -31.19 -8.31 18.42
C GLU A 602 -32.26 -9.34 18.05
N LEU A 603 -31.88 -10.60 17.80
CA LEU A 603 -32.82 -11.70 17.52
C LEU A 603 -33.82 -11.92 18.67
N THR A 604 -33.38 -11.66 19.91
CA THR A 604 -34.24 -11.72 21.10
C THR A 604 -35.23 -10.54 21.13
N HIS A 605 -34.82 -9.34 20.71
CA HIS A 605 -35.70 -8.17 20.56
C HIS A 605 -36.76 -8.42 19.48
N VAL A 606 -36.33 -8.87 18.30
CA VAL A 606 -37.16 -9.28 17.15
C VAL A 606 -38.25 -10.29 17.55
N ALA A 607 -37.89 -11.31 18.33
CA ALA A 607 -38.84 -12.31 18.81
C ALA A 607 -39.94 -11.72 19.71
N MET A 608 -39.61 -10.72 20.53
CA MET A 608 -40.57 -10.03 21.42
C MET A 608 -41.46 -9.03 20.66
N GLU A 609 -40.95 -8.36 19.62
CA GLU A 609 -41.71 -7.38 18.83
C GLU A 609 -42.82 -8.03 17.99
N ASN A 610 -42.56 -9.19 17.39
CA ASN A 610 -43.48 -9.90 16.49
C ASN A 610 -44.89 -10.12 17.10
N GLU A 611 -44.99 -10.36 18.40
CA GLU A 611 -46.27 -10.55 19.09
C GLU A 611 -46.91 -9.26 19.62
N ALA A 612 -46.17 -8.16 19.72
CA ALA A 612 -46.70 -6.87 20.13
C ALA A 612 -47.46 -6.21 18.98
N GLU A 613 -46.90 -6.27 17.77
CA GLU A 613 -47.52 -5.75 16.54
C GLU A 613 -48.89 -6.41 16.27
N LEU A 614 -48.96 -7.74 16.39
CA LEU A 614 -50.18 -8.56 16.26
C LEU A 614 -51.30 -8.20 17.27
N LYS A 615 -51.01 -7.43 18.33
CA LYS A 615 -51.97 -7.04 19.39
C LYS A 615 -52.35 -5.56 19.33
N THR A 616 -51.93 -4.84 18.29
CA THR A 616 -52.34 -3.44 18.05
C THR A 616 -53.79 -3.33 17.57
N LYS A 617 -54.45 -2.22 17.88
CA LYS A 617 -55.91 -2.04 17.69
C LYS A 617 -56.27 -1.76 16.23
N PRO A 618 -57.49 -2.14 15.77
CA PRO A 618 -57.97 -1.74 14.45
C PRO A 618 -57.95 -0.21 14.30
N PHE A 619 -57.32 0.26 13.22
CA PHE A 619 -57.10 1.68 12.98
C PHE A 619 -58.41 2.43 12.74
N SER A 620 -58.50 3.63 13.29
CA SER A 620 -59.54 4.62 12.96
C SER A 620 -58.98 5.65 11.98
N ASN A 621 -59.67 5.84 10.87
CA ASN A 621 -59.34 6.65 9.69
C ASN A 621 -58.38 7.83 9.94
N LYS A 622 -57.22 7.78 9.28
CA LYS A 622 -56.19 8.82 9.25
C LYS A 622 -55.60 8.97 7.83
N SER A 623 -54.69 9.92 7.63
CA SER A 623 -54.26 10.32 6.28
C SER A 623 -53.46 9.23 5.55
N LEU A 624 -53.49 9.26 4.21
CA LEU A 624 -52.81 8.27 3.37
C LEU A 624 -51.28 8.30 3.56
N LEU A 625 -50.71 9.49 3.84
CA LEU A 625 -49.29 9.66 4.20
C LEU A 625 -48.93 9.03 5.56
N GLU A 626 -49.84 9.07 6.55
CA GLU A 626 -49.63 8.35 7.83
C GLU A 626 -49.70 6.82 7.64
N LEU A 627 -50.52 6.34 6.70
CA LEU A 627 -50.58 4.93 6.31
C LEU A 627 -49.31 4.49 5.57
N GLU A 628 -48.86 5.27 4.59
CA GLU A 628 -47.63 5.04 3.84
C GLU A 628 -46.42 4.99 4.79
N GLN A 629 -46.24 5.99 5.66
CA GLN A 629 -45.17 6.00 6.66
C GLN A 629 -45.25 4.81 7.62
N HIS A 630 -46.45 4.41 8.07
CA HIS A 630 -46.60 3.23 8.92
C HIS A 630 -46.25 1.94 8.17
N GLN A 631 -46.63 1.82 6.90
CA GLN A 631 -46.30 0.68 6.06
C GLN A 631 -44.80 0.61 5.75
N SER A 632 -44.13 1.74 5.51
CA SER A 632 -42.66 1.81 5.42
C SER A 632 -41.99 1.31 6.70
N LEU A 633 -42.43 1.79 7.88
CA LEU A 633 -41.88 1.36 9.17
C LEU A 633 -42.08 -0.14 9.43
N LEU A 634 -43.22 -0.71 9.01
CA LEU A 634 -43.46 -2.16 9.08
C LEU A 634 -42.53 -2.94 8.13
N VAL A 635 -42.30 -2.44 6.91
CA VAL A 635 -41.35 -3.05 5.95
C VAL A 635 -39.92 -2.97 6.47
N GLU A 636 -39.46 -1.81 6.96
CA GLU A 636 -38.13 -1.67 7.60
C GLU A 636 -37.97 -2.61 8.81
N GLY A 637 -39.04 -2.81 9.58
CA GLY A 637 -39.11 -3.80 10.64
C GLY A 637 -38.88 -5.22 10.12
N GLN A 638 -39.57 -5.64 9.06
CA GLN A 638 -39.41 -6.98 8.47
C GLN A 638 -38.05 -7.16 7.76
N GLU A 639 -37.53 -6.15 7.07
CA GLU A 639 -36.16 -6.13 6.51
C GLU A 639 -35.13 -6.38 7.61
N ARG A 640 -35.21 -5.65 8.74
CA ARG A 640 -34.30 -5.84 9.88
C ARG A 640 -34.42 -7.23 10.49
N LYS A 641 -35.63 -7.79 10.60
CA LYS A 641 -35.85 -9.16 11.10
C LYS A 641 -35.20 -10.21 10.20
N LEU A 642 -35.34 -10.07 8.88
CA LEU A 642 -34.71 -10.94 7.87
C LEU A 642 -33.18 -10.87 7.96
N LEU A 643 -32.61 -9.66 7.95
CA LEU A 643 -31.16 -9.43 8.01
C LEU A 643 -30.53 -10.00 9.29
N VAL A 644 -31.19 -9.86 10.45
CA VAL A 644 -30.70 -10.46 11.72
C VAL A 644 -30.72 -11.99 11.66
N LEU A 645 -31.77 -12.61 11.10
CA LEU A 645 -31.82 -14.07 10.92
C LEU A 645 -30.73 -14.57 9.97
N GLN A 646 -30.55 -13.90 8.84
CA GLN A 646 -29.55 -14.21 7.81
C GLN A 646 -28.11 -14.08 8.36
N LEU A 647 -27.83 -13.03 9.15
CA LEU A 647 -26.55 -12.86 9.82
C LEU A 647 -26.26 -13.96 10.84
N VAL A 648 -27.25 -14.36 11.65
CA VAL A 648 -27.09 -15.46 12.61
C VAL A 648 -26.86 -16.78 11.88
N ALA A 649 -27.57 -17.05 10.79
CA ALA A 649 -27.35 -18.24 9.96
C ALA A 649 -25.92 -18.28 9.37
N LEU A 650 -25.50 -17.22 8.68
CA LEU A 650 -24.16 -17.15 8.06
C LEU A 650 -23.04 -17.27 9.11
N LEU A 651 -23.17 -16.62 10.27
CA LEU A 651 -22.16 -16.70 11.32
C LEU A 651 -22.06 -18.12 11.89
N CYS A 652 -23.16 -18.86 12.01
CA CYS A 652 -23.16 -20.27 12.39
C CYS A 652 -22.60 -21.20 11.30
N GLU A 653 -22.77 -20.88 10.02
CA GLU A 653 -22.19 -21.67 8.91
C GLU A 653 -20.69 -21.43 8.73
N ARG A 654 -20.24 -20.17 8.85
CA ARG A 654 -18.86 -19.76 8.51
C ARG A 654 -17.90 -19.77 9.69
N MET A 655 -18.40 -19.82 10.93
CA MET A 655 -17.58 -19.84 12.15
C MET A 655 -17.89 -21.08 12.97
N SER A 656 -16.92 -21.99 13.10
CA SER A 656 -17.09 -23.25 13.82
C SER A 656 -16.54 -23.22 15.25
N GLU A 657 -15.25 -23.49 15.45
CA GLU A 657 -14.71 -23.85 16.77
C GLU A 657 -14.07 -22.70 17.57
N GLN A 658 -13.95 -21.48 17.02
CA GLN A 658 -13.17 -20.37 17.62
C GLN A 658 -13.89 -19.01 17.71
N ILE A 659 -15.23 -18.99 17.69
CA ILE A 659 -16.03 -17.73 17.80
C ILE A 659 -15.69 -16.96 19.09
N PHE A 660 -15.58 -17.68 20.22
CA PHE A 660 -15.42 -17.09 21.54
C PHE A 660 -13.96 -17.18 22.00
N THR A 661 -13.29 -16.03 22.03
CA THR A 661 -11.88 -15.88 22.41
C THR A 661 -11.68 -15.66 23.91
N ASN A 662 -12.73 -15.28 24.63
CA ASN A 662 -12.65 -14.82 26.03
C ASN A 662 -13.83 -15.35 26.87
N ILE A 663 -13.57 -15.63 28.14
CA ILE A 663 -14.59 -16.04 29.14
C ILE A 663 -15.79 -15.11 29.16
N THR A 664 -15.56 -13.80 29.06
CA THR A 664 -16.64 -12.79 29.01
C THR A 664 -17.58 -13.00 27.84
N GLN A 665 -17.09 -13.38 26.66
CA GLN A 665 -17.93 -13.63 25.48
C GLN A 665 -18.81 -14.87 25.67
N VAL A 666 -18.26 -15.93 26.28
CA VAL A 666 -19.04 -17.13 26.62
C VAL A 666 -20.13 -16.80 27.64
N VAL A 667 -19.81 -16.01 28.67
CA VAL A 667 -20.80 -15.54 29.66
C VAL A 667 -21.87 -14.66 29.02
N ASP A 668 -21.50 -13.72 28.14
CA ASP A 668 -22.43 -12.85 27.42
C ASP A 668 -23.36 -13.63 26.45
N PHE A 669 -22.83 -14.69 25.81
CA PHE A 669 -23.59 -15.60 24.96
C PHE A 669 -24.61 -16.41 25.77
N VAL A 670 -24.19 -16.98 26.91
CA VAL A 670 -25.11 -17.71 27.80
C VAL A 670 -26.13 -16.75 28.43
N ALA A 671 -25.72 -15.53 28.80
CA ALA A 671 -26.63 -14.51 29.30
C ALA A 671 -27.71 -14.14 28.27
N ALA A 672 -27.34 -13.93 27.00
CA ALA A 672 -28.30 -13.68 25.92
C ALA A 672 -29.24 -14.89 25.70
N THR A 673 -28.71 -16.11 25.76
CA THR A 673 -29.51 -17.35 25.58
C THR A 673 -30.50 -17.55 26.74
N LEU A 674 -30.06 -17.34 27.98
CA LEU A 674 -30.91 -17.35 29.17
C LEU A 674 -31.98 -16.25 29.10
N GLN A 675 -31.62 -15.03 28.68
CA GLN A 675 -32.56 -13.92 28.52
C GLN A 675 -33.64 -14.25 27.48
N ARG A 676 -33.28 -14.85 26.34
CA ARG A 676 -34.22 -15.30 25.31
C ARG A 676 -35.18 -16.36 25.83
N ALA A 677 -34.68 -17.43 26.46
CA ALA A 677 -35.54 -18.44 27.09
C ALA A 677 -36.47 -17.81 28.14
N CYS A 678 -35.95 -16.90 28.97
CA CYS A 678 -36.72 -16.10 29.93
C CYS A 678 -37.72 -15.11 29.30
N ALA A 679 -37.70 -14.89 27.99
CA ALA A 679 -38.70 -14.14 27.25
C ALA A 679 -39.76 -15.08 26.64
N SER A 680 -39.34 -16.11 25.90
CA SER A 680 -40.23 -17.10 25.25
C SER A 680 -41.22 -17.74 26.24
N LEU A 681 -40.79 -17.99 27.48
CA LEU A 681 -41.65 -18.46 28.58
C LEU A 681 -42.91 -17.61 28.84
N THR A 682 -42.87 -16.30 28.59
CA THR A 682 -44.02 -15.42 28.79
C THR A 682 -45.05 -15.48 27.65
N HIS A 683 -44.78 -16.26 26.60
CA HIS A 683 -45.58 -16.34 25.37
C HIS A 683 -46.11 -17.76 25.04
N GLN A 684 -45.96 -18.74 25.95
CA GLN A 684 -46.56 -20.08 25.86
C GLN A 684 -46.21 -20.96 24.64
N ALA A 685 -45.15 -20.63 23.90
CA ALA A 685 -44.62 -21.49 22.84
C ALA A 685 -43.47 -22.37 23.38
N GLU A 686 -43.75 -23.62 23.74
CA GLU A 686 -42.69 -24.60 24.05
C GLU A 686 -42.05 -25.14 22.76
N SER A 687 -40.84 -24.68 22.43
CA SER A 687 -40.03 -25.29 21.38
C SER A 687 -38.96 -26.22 21.97
N THR A 688 -38.85 -27.43 21.42
CA THR A 688 -37.83 -28.41 21.81
C THR A 688 -36.41 -27.90 21.52
N VAL A 689 -36.27 -27.07 20.49
CA VAL A 689 -35.01 -26.45 20.07
C VAL A 689 -34.51 -25.44 21.11
N GLU A 690 -35.39 -24.62 21.70
CA GLU A 690 -34.99 -23.70 22.77
C GLU A 690 -34.57 -24.45 24.04
N SER A 691 -35.27 -25.52 24.42
CA SER A 691 -34.88 -26.35 25.57
C SER A 691 -33.50 -26.99 25.37
N GLN A 692 -33.22 -27.53 24.17
CA GLN A 692 -31.91 -28.06 23.83
C GLN A 692 -30.82 -26.98 23.78
N THR A 693 -31.12 -25.80 23.24
CA THR A 693 -30.17 -24.67 23.18
C THR A 693 -29.86 -24.14 24.57
N LEU A 694 -30.86 -24.02 25.44
CA LEU A 694 -30.72 -23.62 26.83
C LEU A 694 -29.87 -24.64 27.60
N SER A 695 -30.22 -25.93 27.52
CA SER A 695 -29.46 -27.03 28.12
C SER A 695 -27.99 -27.03 27.67
N MET A 696 -27.72 -26.84 26.37
CA MET A 696 -26.35 -26.75 25.85
C MET A 696 -25.60 -25.50 26.34
N SER A 697 -26.27 -24.35 26.46
CA SER A 697 -25.68 -23.11 27.01
C SER A 697 -25.34 -23.24 28.50
N MET A 698 -26.17 -23.95 29.27
CA MET A 698 -25.92 -24.24 30.69
C MET A 698 -24.84 -25.30 30.86
N GLY A 699 -24.82 -26.32 30.00
CA GLY A 699 -23.74 -27.30 29.89
C GLY A 699 -22.39 -26.65 29.59
N LEU A 700 -22.35 -25.61 28.76
CA LEU A 700 -21.14 -24.83 28.50
C LEU A 700 -20.61 -24.13 29.77
N VAL A 701 -21.48 -23.56 30.60
CA VAL A 701 -21.09 -23.02 31.93
C VAL A 701 -20.62 -24.14 32.86
N ALA A 702 -21.26 -25.31 32.83
CA ALA A 702 -20.82 -26.47 33.61
C ALA A 702 -19.40 -26.92 33.21
N VAL A 703 -19.07 -26.94 31.91
CA VAL A 703 -17.71 -27.20 31.41
C VAL A 703 -16.72 -26.12 31.87
N MET A 704 -17.12 -24.86 31.98
CA MET A 704 -16.23 -23.80 32.51
C MET A 704 -15.98 -23.93 34.01
N LEU A 705 -16.94 -24.44 34.78
CA LEU A 705 -16.86 -24.56 36.25
C LEU A 705 -16.22 -25.89 36.72
N GLY A 706 -16.43 -26.99 36.00
CA GLY A 706 -15.95 -28.33 36.36
C GLY A 706 -14.97 -28.97 35.38
N GLY A 707 -14.67 -28.32 34.25
CA GLY A 707 -13.70 -28.79 33.26
C GLY A 707 -12.25 -28.36 33.55
N PRO A 708 -11.32 -28.59 32.61
CA PRO A 708 -9.89 -28.32 32.80
C PRO A 708 -9.48 -26.83 32.77
N VAL A 709 -10.45 -25.91 32.76
CA VAL A 709 -10.20 -24.46 32.64
C VAL A 709 -9.97 -23.85 34.03
N GLN A 710 -8.76 -23.34 34.27
CA GLN A 710 -8.43 -22.69 35.55
C GLN A 710 -9.00 -21.26 35.62
N LEU A 711 -10.22 -21.14 36.16
CA LEU A 711 -10.88 -19.86 36.42
C LEU A 711 -10.15 -19.04 37.51
N LYS A 712 -10.03 -17.73 37.31
CA LYS A 712 -9.50 -16.76 38.29
C LYS A 712 -10.63 -16.06 39.05
N SER A 713 -10.29 -15.39 40.15
CA SER A 713 -11.25 -14.59 40.93
C SER A 713 -11.90 -13.43 40.14
N SER A 714 -11.21 -12.91 39.12
CA SER A 714 -11.77 -11.99 38.12
C SER A 714 -12.92 -12.60 37.32
N ASP A 715 -12.81 -13.89 37.01
CA ASP A 715 -13.66 -14.56 36.03
C ASP A 715 -14.99 -14.95 36.69
N PHE A 716 -14.94 -15.30 37.98
CA PHE A 716 -16.11 -15.38 38.85
C PHE A 716 -16.85 -14.05 39.02
N ALA A 717 -16.18 -12.90 38.91
CA ALA A 717 -16.87 -11.60 38.92
C ALA A 717 -17.68 -11.37 37.63
N VAL A 718 -17.28 -11.99 36.51
CA VAL A 718 -18.03 -11.99 35.25
C VAL A 718 -19.17 -13.02 35.31
N LEU A 719 -18.91 -14.26 35.74
CA LEU A 719 -19.92 -15.31 35.91
C LEU A 719 -21.09 -14.90 36.84
N LYS A 720 -20.84 -14.02 37.83
CA LYS A 720 -21.90 -13.47 38.70
C LYS A 720 -23.01 -12.72 37.96
N GLN A 721 -22.80 -12.29 36.71
CA GLN A 721 -23.83 -11.72 35.86
C GLN A 721 -24.93 -12.73 35.48
N LEU A 722 -24.64 -14.04 35.52
CA LEU A 722 -25.61 -15.09 35.23
C LEU A 722 -26.56 -15.37 36.39
N LEU A 723 -26.18 -15.06 37.64
CA LEU A 723 -26.97 -15.40 38.85
C LEU A 723 -28.44 -14.96 38.80
N PRO A 724 -28.81 -13.71 38.45
CA PRO A 724 -30.22 -13.30 38.38
C PRO A 724 -30.98 -13.94 37.20
N LEU A 725 -30.28 -14.39 36.16
CA LEU A 725 -30.89 -15.07 35.01
C LEU A 725 -31.14 -16.55 35.34
N LEU A 726 -30.17 -17.22 35.98
CA LEU A 726 -30.31 -18.58 36.51
C LEU A 726 -31.42 -18.66 37.57
N GLU A 727 -31.53 -17.64 38.45
CA GLU A 727 -32.65 -17.51 39.40
C GLU A 727 -34.01 -17.31 38.72
N LYS A 728 -34.06 -16.60 37.59
CA LYS A 728 -35.32 -16.51 36.82
C LYS A 728 -35.66 -17.87 36.19
N VAL A 729 -34.69 -18.55 35.57
CA VAL A 729 -34.89 -19.88 34.94
C VAL A 729 -35.33 -20.92 35.98
N SER A 730 -34.64 -21.03 37.13
CA SER A 730 -34.97 -22.01 38.18
C SER A 730 -36.40 -21.88 38.71
N ASN A 731 -36.97 -20.67 38.63
CA ASN A 731 -38.28 -20.36 39.20
C ASN A 731 -39.42 -20.30 38.15
N THR A 732 -39.11 -20.36 36.85
CA THR A 732 -40.11 -20.12 35.78
C THR A 732 -40.06 -21.07 34.58
N TYR A 733 -39.00 -21.87 34.40
CA TYR A 733 -38.88 -22.79 33.27
C TYR A 733 -39.64 -24.12 33.53
N PRO A 734 -40.36 -24.71 32.56
CA PRO A 734 -41.23 -25.87 32.80
C PRO A 734 -40.48 -27.20 33.00
N ASP A 735 -39.28 -27.36 32.43
CA ASP A 735 -38.46 -28.57 32.54
C ASP A 735 -37.73 -28.61 33.91
N PRO A 736 -38.00 -29.63 34.77
CA PRO A 736 -37.39 -29.72 36.09
C PRO A 736 -35.88 -30.01 36.06
N VAL A 737 -35.37 -30.67 35.02
CA VAL A 737 -33.92 -30.96 34.87
C VAL A 737 -33.16 -29.65 34.61
N ILE A 738 -33.78 -28.73 33.87
CA ILE A 738 -33.25 -27.40 33.63
C ILE A 738 -33.38 -26.52 34.88
N GLN A 739 -34.46 -26.65 35.67
CA GLN A 739 -34.55 -25.98 36.97
C GLN A 739 -33.43 -26.41 37.93
N GLU A 740 -33.23 -27.72 38.10
CA GLU A 740 -32.21 -28.29 38.99
C GLU A 740 -30.79 -27.83 38.59
N LEU A 741 -30.44 -27.96 37.30
CA LEU A 741 -29.14 -27.51 36.80
C LEU A 741 -28.97 -25.98 36.93
N ALA A 742 -30.03 -25.18 36.85
CA ALA A 742 -29.96 -23.74 37.08
C ALA A 742 -29.68 -23.39 38.56
N VAL A 743 -30.30 -24.12 39.50
CA VAL A 743 -30.04 -23.98 40.94
C VAL A 743 -28.58 -24.35 41.25
N ASP A 744 -28.10 -25.48 40.74
CA ASP A 744 -26.75 -25.95 41.06
C ASP A 744 -25.66 -25.05 40.45
N LEU A 745 -25.80 -24.64 39.18
CA LEU A 745 -24.88 -23.67 38.57
C LEU A 745 -24.87 -22.34 39.34
N ARG A 746 -26.03 -21.88 39.84
CA ARG A 746 -26.13 -20.70 40.69
C ARG A 746 -25.36 -20.88 42.01
N ILE A 747 -25.44 -22.05 42.65
CA ILE A 747 -24.70 -22.36 43.88
C ILE A 747 -23.19 -22.44 43.61
N THR A 748 -22.75 -23.12 42.55
CA THR A 748 -21.32 -23.25 42.20
C THR A 748 -20.68 -21.91 41.82
N ILE A 749 -21.37 -21.04 41.09
CA ILE A 749 -20.90 -19.67 40.83
C ILE A 749 -20.85 -18.85 42.13
N SER A 750 -21.85 -18.96 43.00
CA SER A 750 -21.92 -18.21 44.26
C SER A 750 -20.83 -18.62 45.26
N THR A 751 -20.46 -19.90 45.28
CA THR A 751 -19.41 -20.48 46.13
C THR A 751 -18.01 -20.40 45.50
N HIS A 752 -17.83 -19.72 44.37
CA HIS A 752 -16.56 -19.65 43.63
C HIS A 752 -15.96 -21.04 43.30
N GLY A 753 -16.80 -22.02 42.96
CA GLY A 753 -16.38 -23.39 42.67
C GLY A 753 -16.05 -24.25 43.89
N ALA A 754 -16.17 -23.73 45.13
CA ALA A 754 -15.91 -24.50 46.34
C ALA A 754 -16.98 -25.59 46.63
N PHE A 755 -18.13 -25.53 45.96
CA PHE A 755 -19.16 -26.56 45.96
C PHE A 755 -19.70 -26.78 44.55
N ALA A 756 -19.59 -28.01 44.04
CA ALA A 756 -20.16 -28.45 42.77
C ALA A 756 -20.85 -29.79 42.98
N THR A 757 -22.03 -29.94 42.37
CA THR A 757 -22.83 -31.16 42.45
C THR A 757 -22.47 -32.15 41.36
N GLU A 758 -22.95 -33.39 41.52
CA GLU A 758 -22.83 -34.43 40.49
C GLU A 758 -23.60 -34.03 39.21
N ALA A 759 -24.71 -33.29 39.32
CA ALA A 759 -25.46 -32.77 38.17
C ALA A 759 -24.63 -31.79 37.30
N VAL A 760 -23.90 -30.85 37.92
CA VAL A 760 -22.97 -29.96 37.18
C VAL A 760 -21.84 -30.77 36.53
N SER A 761 -21.33 -31.79 37.21
CA SER A 761 -20.28 -32.67 36.69
C SER A 761 -20.77 -33.50 35.48
N MET A 762 -21.98 -34.06 35.57
CA MET A 762 -22.63 -34.77 34.47
C MET A 762 -22.99 -33.84 33.30
N ALA A 763 -23.43 -32.59 33.57
CA ALA A 763 -23.67 -31.59 32.53
C ALA A 763 -22.37 -31.22 31.77
N ALA A 764 -21.25 -31.10 32.49
CA ALA A 764 -19.94 -30.90 31.88
C ALA A 764 -19.54 -32.11 31.00
N HIS A 765 -19.59 -33.32 31.54
CA HIS A 765 -19.22 -34.53 30.79
C HIS A 765 -20.13 -34.82 29.59
N SER A 766 -21.44 -34.63 29.71
CA SER A 766 -22.39 -34.82 28.59
C SER A 766 -22.27 -33.75 27.50
N THR A 767 -21.76 -32.55 27.83
CA THR A 767 -21.42 -31.51 26.85
C THR A 767 -20.11 -31.85 26.13
N LEU A 768 -19.11 -32.39 26.83
CA LEU A 768 -17.82 -32.79 26.26
C LEU A 768 -17.91 -34.06 25.39
N ASN A 769 -18.70 -35.06 25.81
CA ASN A 769 -18.75 -36.38 25.16
C ASN A 769 -19.63 -36.44 23.90
N LYS A 770 -20.30 -35.34 23.52
CA LYS A 770 -21.23 -35.30 22.36
C LYS A 770 -20.54 -35.21 20.99
N LYS A 771 -19.21 -35.34 20.90
CA LYS A 771 -18.48 -35.26 19.61
C LYS A 771 -18.56 -36.52 18.73
N ASP A 772 -19.04 -37.66 19.24
CA ASP A 772 -19.25 -38.90 18.47
C ASP A 772 -20.75 -39.30 18.45
N PRO A 773 -21.51 -39.00 17.37
CA PRO A 773 -22.95 -39.25 17.29
C PRO A 773 -23.34 -40.53 16.51
N GLU A 774 -22.62 -41.64 16.68
CA GLU A 774 -23.06 -42.96 16.15
C GLU A 774 -23.30 -43.99 17.27
N GLY A 775 -24.54 -44.48 17.36
CA GLY A 775 -24.85 -45.75 18.00
C GLY A 775 -25.14 -45.75 19.52
N ARG A 776 -26.34 -45.27 19.90
CA ARG A 776 -27.23 -45.94 20.88
C ARG A 776 -28.62 -45.30 20.96
N ILE A 777 -29.59 -45.94 20.32
CA ILE A 777 -31.01 -45.85 20.67
C ILE A 777 -31.33 -47.07 21.54
N GLU A 778 -32.22 -46.89 22.52
CA GLU A 778 -32.86 -47.92 23.35
C GLU A 778 -31.96 -48.91 24.13
N GLN A 779 -31.96 -48.77 25.46
CA GLN A 779 -32.78 -49.66 26.30
C GLN A 779 -32.95 -49.10 27.72
N GLN A 780 -34.20 -48.85 28.11
CA GLN A 780 -34.59 -48.73 29.52
C GLN A 780 -35.08 -50.10 30.00
N GLN A 781 -34.51 -50.63 31.09
CA GLN A 781 -35.21 -51.35 32.16
C GLN A 781 -34.22 -51.84 33.24
N GLN A 782 -34.60 -51.64 34.52
CA GLN A 782 -34.49 -52.56 35.68
C GLN A 782 -33.18 -53.39 35.88
N THR A 783 -32.61 -53.54 37.08
CA THR A 783 -33.21 -53.53 38.44
C THR A 783 -32.16 -53.31 39.56
N SER A 784 -32.63 -52.98 40.77
CA SER A 784 -32.07 -53.19 42.14
C SER A 784 -30.81 -54.08 42.30
N HIS A 785 -29.87 -53.80 43.23
CA HIS A 785 -30.10 -53.73 44.70
C HIS A 785 -29.01 -52.95 45.49
N GLU A 786 -29.21 -52.82 46.81
CA GLU A 786 -28.25 -52.29 47.81
C GLU A 786 -26.93 -53.14 47.88
N SER A 787 -25.83 -52.80 48.58
CA SER A 787 -25.75 -52.18 49.93
C SER A 787 -24.33 -51.75 50.40
N TYR A 788 -24.29 -50.68 51.21
CA TYR A 788 -23.48 -50.50 52.45
C TYR A 788 -21.95 -50.73 52.52
N THR A 789 -21.23 -49.68 52.96
CA THR A 789 -20.04 -49.68 53.88
C THR A 789 -18.71 -50.32 53.43
N ASP A 790 -17.51 -49.91 53.90
CA ASP A 790 -17.13 -48.71 54.67
C ASP A 790 -15.65 -48.28 54.44
N VAL A 791 -15.31 -47.11 54.98
CA VAL A 791 -13.97 -46.64 55.44
C VAL A 791 -12.75 -47.58 55.24
N ALA A 792 -11.73 -47.13 54.50
CA ALA A 792 -10.35 -46.92 55.04
C ALA A 792 -9.36 -46.28 54.03
N GLN A 793 -8.47 -45.44 54.56
CA GLN A 793 -7.27 -44.90 53.90
C GLN A 793 -6.24 -46.04 53.64
N SER A 794 -5.34 -45.97 52.65
CA SER A 794 -4.15 -45.11 52.73
C SER A 794 -3.22 -45.24 51.49
N HIS A 795 -2.12 -44.48 51.48
CA HIS A 795 -1.31 -44.13 50.29
C HIS A 795 -0.24 -45.15 49.83
N LEU A 796 0.35 -44.82 48.67
CA LEU A 796 1.76 -44.97 48.23
C LEU A 796 2.18 -46.21 47.39
N LYS A 797 2.39 -45.93 46.09
CA LYS A 797 3.33 -46.60 45.14
C LYS A 797 2.93 -48.05 44.75
N GLN A 798 3.44 -48.65 43.65
CA GLN A 798 4.56 -48.27 42.78
C GLN A 798 4.26 -48.56 41.29
N GLN A 799 5.21 -48.25 40.39
CA GLN A 799 5.10 -48.44 38.93
C GLN A 799 5.43 -49.89 38.50
N GLN A 800 5.11 -50.22 37.24
CA GLN A 800 5.69 -51.33 36.43
C GLN A 800 5.34 -52.78 36.89
N SER A 801 5.34 -53.83 36.07
CA SER A 801 5.14 -54.08 34.61
C SER A 801 5.43 -55.59 34.36
N HIS A 802 4.96 -56.20 33.24
CA HIS A 802 5.22 -57.60 32.84
C HIS A 802 4.58 -58.70 33.73
N GLU A 803 4.21 -59.91 33.26
CA GLU A 803 3.83 -60.35 31.90
C GLU A 803 2.91 -61.62 31.92
N LYS A 804 2.59 -62.14 30.72
CA LYS A 804 1.69 -63.26 30.38
C LYS A 804 1.93 -64.60 31.12
N SER A 805 0.84 -65.37 31.33
CA SER A 805 0.63 -66.80 30.95
C SER A 805 -0.44 -67.50 31.83
N ALA A 806 -1.00 -68.67 31.51
CA ALA A 806 -1.48 -69.25 30.24
C ALA A 806 -2.23 -70.59 30.52
N GLN A 807 -3.20 -70.99 29.67
CA GLN A 807 -3.78 -72.36 29.54
C GLN A 807 -4.54 -72.88 30.80
N MET A 808 -5.32 -73.98 30.83
CA MET A 808 -5.89 -74.98 29.89
C MET A 808 -7.21 -75.50 30.56
N GLY A 809 -8.26 -76.09 29.97
CA GLY A 809 -8.62 -76.64 28.65
C GLY A 809 -10.15 -77.01 28.66
N LEU A 810 -10.82 -77.29 27.53
CA LEU A 810 -11.09 -78.65 26.95
C LEU A 810 -11.91 -79.58 27.89
N GLN A 811 -13.06 -80.20 27.55
CA GLN A 811 -13.75 -80.66 26.31
C GLN A 811 -15.30 -80.66 26.57
N SER A 812 -16.30 -81.07 25.75
CA SER A 812 -16.65 -81.34 24.31
C SER A 812 -18.17 -81.73 24.33
N SER A 813 -19.05 -81.86 23.31
CA SER A 813 -19.08 -81.98 21.82
C SER A 813 -20.45 -81.39 21.34
N ALA A 814 -20.81 -81.06 20.08
CA ALA A 814 -20.66 -81.61 18.71
C ALA A 814 -21.61 -82.79 18.35
N PRO A 815 -22.14 -82.93 17.10
CA PRO A 815 -22.11 -82.00 15.94
C PRO A 815 -23.46 -81.84 15.16
N PHE A 816 -23.56 -80.84 14.25
CA PHE A 816 -23.93 -81.03 12.82
C PHE A 816 -23.61 -79.77 11.98
N ILE A 817 -23.25 -79.98 10.71
CA ILE A 817 -22.52 -79.10 9.75
C ILE A 817 -22.97 -79.56 8.33
N PRO A 818 -23.15 -78.74 7.26
CA PRO A 818 -22.21 -77.75 6.66
C PRO A 818 -22.85 -76.40 6.22
N LYS A 819 -22.18 -75.36 5.66
CA LYS A 819 -20.79 -74.87 5.38
C LYS A 819 -20.96 -73.33 5.25
N GLY A 820 -20.04 -72.40 5.56
CA GLY A 820 -18.58 -72.38 5.40
C GLY A 820 -18.22 -71.75 4.03
N VAL A 821 -17.46 -70.65 3.89
CA VAL A 821 -16.59 -69.92 4.84
C VAL A 821 -16.53 -68.40 4.56
N SER A 822 -16.70 -67.62 5.64
CA SER A 822 -16.13 -66.33 6.05
C SER A 822 -15.47 -65.32 5.09
N GLN A 823 -15.75 -64.04 5.37
CA GLN A 823 -14.83 -62.90 5.14
C GLN A 823 -13.50 -63.07 5.91
N PRO A 824 -12.46 -62.29 5.53
CA PRO A 824 -11.54 -61.73 6.51
C PRO A 824 -11.35 -60.21 6.35
N SER A 825 -11.38 -59.49 7.48
CA SER A 825 -10.93 -58.11 7.59
C SER A 825 -9.41 -58.01 7.60
N THR A 826 -8.82 -57.00 6.94
CA THR A 826 -7.85 -56.05 7.54
C THR A 826 -7.30 -55.05 6.50
N THR A 827 -6.72 -53.96 7.02
CA THR A 827 -5.99 -52.91 6.31
C THR A 827 -5.03 -53.42 5.23
N THR A 828 -5.17 -52.93 3.99
CA THR A 828 -4.08 -52.95 2.99
C THR A 828 -4.31 -51.84 1.96
N ASN A 829 -3.23 -51.31 1.37
CA ASN A 829 -3.31 -50.37 0.25
C ASN A 829 -3.94 -51.05 -0.97
N GLN A 830 -5.25 -50.87 -1.19
CA GLN A 830 -5.93 -51.40 -2.38
C GLN A 830 -5.65 -50.53 -3.60
N LYS A 831 -4.51 -50.87 -4.22
CA LYS A 831 -4.15 -50.62 -5.61
C LYS A 831 -5.38 -50.70 -6.52
N LEU A 832 -5.58 -49.66 -7.34
CA LEU A 832 -6.72 -49.47 -8.24
C LEU A 832 -7.16 -50.78 -8.94
N ALA A 833 -8.35 -51.27 -8.61
CA ALA A 833 -8.98 -52.39 -9.29
C ALA A 833 -9.75 -51.86 -10.51
N SER A 834 -9.21 -52.08 -11.72
CA SER A 834 -9.84 -51.58 -12.94
C SER A 834 -11.20 -52.23 -13.18
N ILE A 835 -12.26 -51.42 -13.25
CA ILE A 835 -13.65 -51.82 -13.52
C ILE A 835 -13.76 -52.83 -14.68
N SER A 836 -14.63 -53.84 -14.54
CA SER A 836 -14.94 -54.76 -15.64
C SER A 836 -15.88 -54.10 -16.65
N THR A 837 -15.78 -54.49 -17.93
CA THR A 837 -16.69 -53.98 -18.97
C THR A 837 -18.15 -54.35 -18.70
N GLU A 838 -18.37 -55.46 -18.00
CA GLU A 838 -19.69 -55.95 -17.58
C GLU A 838 -20.31 -55.02 -16.52
N GLN A 839 -19.54 -54.62 -15.50
CA GLN A 839 -19.99 -53.67 -14.45
C GLN A 839 -20.35 -52.30 -15.04
N LEU A 840 -19.54 -51.81 -15.99
CA LEU A 840 -19.85 -50.55 -16.69
C LEU A 840 -21.16 -50.69 -17.49
N GLN A 841 -21.34 -51.80 -18.20
CA GLN A 841 -22.54 -52.05 -19.01
C GLN A 841 -23.80 -52.27 -18.15
N GLU A 842 -23.68 -52.89 -16.98
CA GLU A 842 -24.75 -53.05 -15.99
C GLU A 842 -25.23 -51.69 -15.47
N VAL A 843 -24.32 -50.81 -15.04
CA VAL A 843 -24.68 -49.47 -14.54
C VAL A 843 -25.24 -48.57 -15.66
N LEU A 844 -24.75 -48.70 -16.89
CA LEU A 844 -25.32 -48.00 -18.06
C LEU A 844 -26.76 -48.44 -18.38
N LEU A 845 -27.10 -49.72 -18.16
CA LEU A 845 -28.49 -50.20 -18.25
C LEU A 845 -29.33 -49.72 -17.07
N SER A 846 -28.78 -49.71 -15.86
CA SER A 846 -29.45 -49.19 -14.65
C SER A 846 -29.79 -47.69 -14.75
N ALA A 847 -29.07 -46.91 -15.57
CA ALA A 847 -29.39 -45.51 -15.87
C ALA A 847 -30.71 -45.30 -16.64
N TYR A 848 -31.39 -46.38 -17.06
CA TYR A 848 -32.74 -46.38 -17.61
C TYR A 848 -33.75 -47.20 -16.78
N ASP A 849 -33.35 -47.74 -15.62
CA ASP A 849 -34.23 -48.55 -14.76
C ASP A 849 -35.52 -47.80 -14.39
N PRO A 850 -36.72 -48.42 -14.40
CA PRO A 850 -37.98 -47.74 -14.10
C PRO A 850 -38.11 -47.28 -12.63
N GLN A 851 -37.26 -47.75 -11.71
CA GLN A 851 -37.24 -47.30 -10.33
C GLN A 851 -36.33 -46.07 -10.19
N ILE A 852 -36.94 -44.93 -9.84
CA ILE A 852 -36.26 -43.64 -9.58
C ILE A 852 -35.01 -43.77 -8.69
N PRO A 853 -35.01 -44.53 -7.56
CA PRO A 853 -33.80 -44.71 -6.74
C PRO A 853 -32.66 -45.44 -7.46
N THR A 854 -32.97 -46.48 -8.22
CA THR A 854 -32.00 -47.28 -8.99
C THR A 854 -31.38 -46.44 -10.11
N ARG A 855 -32.22 -45.73 -10.86
CA ARG A 855 -31.80 -44.77 -11.89
C ARG A 855 -30.90 -43.66 -11.33
N THR A 856 -31.30 -43.08 -10.21
CA THR A 856 -30.53 -42.05 -9.49
C THR A 856 -29.18 -42.58 -9.00
N ALA A 857 -29.14 -43.79 -8.43
CA ALA A 857 -27.92 -44.43 -7.97
C ALA A 857 -26.94 -44.75 -9.12
N ALA A 858 -27.47 -45.14 -10.29
CA ALA A 858 -26.69 -45.36 -11.50
C ALA A 858 -26.05 -44.06 -12.00
N LEU A 859 -26.85 -42.99 -12.21
CA LEU A 859 -26.34 -41.68 -12.66
C LEU A 859 -25.27 -41.11 -11.72
N ARG A 860 -25.45 -41.24 -10.40
CA ARG A 860 -24.45 -40.83 -9.40
C ARG A 860 -23.18 -41.69 -9.41
N THR A 861 -23.30 -42.96 -9.77
CA THR A 861 -22.14 -43.87 -9.90
C THR A 861 -21.34 -43.57 -11.17
N LEU A 862 -22.01 -43.34 -12.30
CA LEU A 862 -21.37 -42.83 -13.52
C LEU A 862 -20.67 -41.49 -13.29
N SER A 863 -21.32 -40.56 -12.57
CA SER A 863 -20.73 -39.26 -12.20
C SER A 863 -19.44 -39.42 -11.38
N ARG A 864 -19.42 -40.34 -10.41
CA ARG A 864 -18.23 -40.64 -9.59
C ARG A 864 -17.08 -41.22 -10.42
N TRP A 865 -17.37 -42.05 -11.42
CA TRP A 865 -16.35 -42.62 -12.31
C TRP A 865 -15.72 -41.58 -13.25
N ILE A 866 -16.50 -40.55 -13.64
CA ILE A 866 -16.00 -39.38 -14.38
C ILE A 866 -15.12 -38.51 -13.47
N GLU A 867 -15.56 -38.20 -12.26
CA GLU A 867 -14.80 -37.46 -11.23
C GLU A 867 -13.46 -38.15 -10.92
N GLN A 868 -13.45 -39.48 -10.82
CA GLN A 868 -12.25 -40.31 -10.61
C GLN A 868 -11.41 -40.52 -11.88
N ARG A 869 -11.81 -39.93 -13.03
CA ARG A 869 -11.14 -39.98 -14.34
C ARG A 869 -10.84 -41.40 -14.83
N GLU A 870 -11.76 -42.33 -14.63
CA GLU A 870 -11.56 -43.73 -15.01
C GLU A 870 -11.60 -43.93 -16.52
N ALA A 871 -10.50 -44.44 -17.08
CA ALA A 871 -10.27 -44.53 -18.53
C ALA A 871 -11.44 -45.17 -19.31
N LYS A 872 -12.04 -46.25 -18.80
CA LYS A 872 -13.16 -46.95 -19.47
C LYS A 872 -14.47 -46.14 -19.50
N ALA A 873 -14.70 -45.27 -18.50
CA ALA A 873 -15.83 -44.35 -18.53
C ALA A 873 -15.56 -43.23 -19.56
N LEU A 874 -14.34 -42.70 -19.58
CA LEU A 874 -13.93 -41.64 -20.52
C LEU A 874 -13.89 -42.12 -21.99
N GLU A 875 -13.52 -43.38 -22.25
CA GLU A 875 -13.67 -44.04 -23.56
C GLU A 875 -15.13 -44.07 -24.07
N MET A 876 -16.11 -43.92 -23.18
CA MET A 876 -17.54 -43.88 -23.50
C MET A 876 -18.18 -42.50 -23.32
N GLN A 877 -17.38 -41.42 -23.21
CA GLN A 877 -17.86 -40.05 -22.91
C GLN A 877 -19.03 -39.55 -23.77
N GLU A 878 -19.05 -39.81 -25.08
CA GLU A 878 -20.15 -39.39 -25.97
C GLU A 878 -21.48 -40.11 -25.67
N LYS A 879 -21.40 -41.35 -25.17
CA LYS A 879 -22.57 -42.12 -24.71
C LYS A 879 -23.02 -41.66 -23.33
N LEU A 880 -22.08 -41.35 -22.43
CA LEU A 880 -22.38 -40.80 -21.10
C LEU A 880 -23.07 -39.43 -21.21
N LEU A 881 -22.57 -38.54 -22.07
CA LEU A 881 -23.20 -37.26 -22.39
C LEU A 881 -24.65 -37.47 -22.81
N LYS A 882 -24.89 -38.36 -23.78
CA LYS A 882 -26.23 -38.68 -24.26
C LYS A 882 -27.15 -39.22 -23.15
N ILE A 883 -26.67 -40.13 -22.30
CA ILE A 883 -27.44 -40.69 -21.18
C ILE A 883 -27.84 -39.60 -20.17
N PHE A 884 -26.94 -38.67 -19.85
CA PHE A 884 -27.27 -37.55 -18.95
C PHE A 884 -28.25 -36.57 -19.61
N LEU A 885 -28.09 -36.25 -20.89
CA LEU A 885 -29.04 -35.38 -21.61
C LEU A 885 -30.45 -35.99 -21.68
N GLU A 886 -30.57 -37.30 -21.98
CA GLU A 886 -31.86 -38.00 -21.97
C GLU A 886 -32.48 -38.08 -20.55
N ASN A 887 -31.67 -38.05 -19.48
CA ASN A 887 -32.15 -37.99 -18.10
C ASN A 887 -32.38 -36.55 -17.59
N LEU A 888 -32.02 -35.51 -18.36
CA LEU A 888 -32.27 -34.11 -18.02
C LEU A 888 -33.75 -33.75 -18.22
N GLU A 889 -34.37 -34.31 -19.28
CA GLU A 889 -35.80 -34.15 -19.59
C GLU A 889 -36.73 -34.94 -18.63
N HIS A 890 -36.16 -35.64 -17.63
CA HIS A 890 -36.94 -36.40 -16.66
C HIS A 890 -37.73 -35.50 -15.70
N GLU A 891 -38.94 -35.94 -15.31
CA GLU A 891 -39.82 -35.24 -14.36
C GLU A 891 -39.23 -35.21 -12.93
N ASP A 892 -38.76 -36.35 -12.44
CA ASP A 892 -38.26 -36.48 -11.06
C ASP A 892 -36.95 -35.70 -10.81
N THR A 893 -36.98 -34.90 -9.74
CA THR A 893 -35.90 -34.02 -9.29
C THR A 893 -34.60 -34.74 -8.90
N PHE A 894 -34.65 -35.94 -8.33
CA PHE A 894 -33.44 -36.68 -7.99
C PHE A 894 -32.73 -37.21 -9.23
N VAL A 895 -33.49 -37.57 -10.28
CA VAL A 895 -32.94 -37.97 -11.58
C VAL A 895 -32.31 -36.78 -12.30
N TYR A 896 -33.06 -35.70 -12.57
CA TYR A 896 -32.50 -34.60 -13.39
C TYR A 896 -31.40 -33.81 -12.67
N LEU A 897 -31.44 -33.63 -11.34
CA LEU A 897 -30.30 -33.02 -10.62
C LEU A 897 -29.04 -33.91 -10.67
N SER A 898 -29.20 -35.24 -10.63
CA SER A 898 -28.07 -36.15 -10.79
C SER A 898 -27.53 -36.15 -12.23
N ALA A 899 -28.39 -35.89 -13.22
CA ALA A 899 -27.97 -35.68 -14.60
C ALA A 899 -27.21 -34.36 -14.80
N ILE A 900 -27.71 -33.24 -14.23
CA ILE A 900 -27.04 -31.93 -14.25
C ILE A 900 -25.62 -32.02 -13.68
N GLN A 901 -25.45 -32.71 -12.54
CA GLN A 901 -24.13 -32.94 -11.94
C GLN A 901 -23.23 -33.80 -12.83
N GLY A 902 -23.79 -34.82 -13.50
CA GLY A 902 -23.07 -35.67 -14.44
C GLY A 902 -22.55 -34.93 -15.68
N VAL A 903 -23.36 -34.05 -16.28
CA VAL A 903 -22.91 -33.22 -17.42
C VAL A 903 -21.82 -32.24 -16.99
N ALA A 904 -21.98 -31.57 -15.85
CA ALA A 904 -20.99 -30.61 -15.34
C ALA A 904 -19.61 -31.27 -15.09
N LEU A 905 -19.58 -32.45 -14.48
CA LEU A 905 -18.34 -33.23 -14.28
C LEU A 905 -17.73 -33.71 -15.60
N LEU A 906 -18.55 -33.98 -16.63
CA LEU A 906 -18.05 -34.40 -17.94
C LEU A 906 -17.45 -33.22 -18.73
N SER A 907 -17.99 -32.01 -18.60
CA SER A 907 -17.41 -30.80 -19.20
C SER A 907 -16.06 -30.39 -18.60
N ASP A 908 -15.76 -30.75 -17.35
CA ASP A 908 -14.41 -30.59 -16.76
C ASP A 908 -13.35 -31.52 -17.39
N VAL A 909 -13.79 -32.50 -18.18
CA VAL A 909 -12.92 -33.44 -18.91
C VAL A 909 -12.86 -33.13 -20.40
N TYR A 910 -13.99 -32.75 -21.03
CA TYR A 910 -14.03 -32.48 -22.47
C TYR A 910 -15.00 -31.34 -22.87
N PRO A 911 -14.65 -30.07 -22.58
CA PRO A 911 -15.54 -28.93 -22.82
C PRO A 911 -15.77 -28.62 -24.30
N GLU A 912 -14.83 -28.98 -25.19
CA GLU A 912 -14.80 -28.58 -26.60
C GLU A 912 -15.98 -29.09 -27.46
N LYS A 913 -16.61 -30.23 -27.09
CA LYS A 913 -17.88 -30.66 -27.70
C LYS A 913 -19.10 -30.35 -26.83
N ILE A 914 -18.96 -30.48 -25.51
CA ILE A 914 -20.09 -30.39 -24.58
C ILE A 914 -20.68 -28.98 -24.54
N LEU A 915 -19.85 -27.93 -24.64
CA LEU A 915 -20.33 -26.55 -24.69
C LEU A 915 -21.12 -26.26 -25.99
N PRO A 916 -20.62 -26.55 -27.21
CA PRO A 916 -21.41 -26.44 -28.44
C PRO A 916 -22.73 -27.22 -28.41
N ASP A 917 -22.73 -28.47 -27.93
CA ASP A 917 -23.94 -29.31 -27.90
C ASP A 917 -25.00 -28.78 -26.92
N LEU A 918 -24.59 -28.20 -25.77
CA LEU A 918 -25.50 -27.57 -24.81
C LEU A 918 -26.03 -26.22 -25.30
N LEU A 919 -25.17 -25.39 -25.91
CA LEU A 919 -25.59 -24.11 -26.49
C LEU A 919 -26.58 -24.33 -27.64
N ALA A 920 -26.32 -25.30 -28.52
CA ALA A 920 -27.23 -25.66 -29.60
C ALA A 920 -28.60 -26.19 -29.12
N GLN A 921 -28.67 -26.80 -27.93
CA GLN A 921 -29.93 -27.17 -27.29
C GLN A 921 -30.64 -25.96 -26.67
N TYR A 922 -29.89 -25.06 -26.04
CA TYR A 922 -30.41 -23.84 -25.43
C TYR A 922 -31.02 -22.87 -26.47
N ASP A 923 -30.29 -22.62 -27.57
CA ASP A 923 -30.71 -21.77 -28.69
C ASP A 923 -31.73 -22.43 -29.63
N SER A 924 -32.01 -23.73 -29.46
CA SER A 924 -33.00 -24.40 -30.31
C SER A 924 -34.38 -23.77 -30.10
N GLY A 925 -34.93 -23.22 -31.19
CA GLY A 925 -36.11 -22.36 -31.17
C GLY A 925 -37.34 -22.97 -30.48
N LYS A 926 -38.27 -22.08 -30.08
CA LYS A 926 -39.38 -22.30 -29.13
C LYS A 926 -40.22 -23.58 -29.29
N ASP A 927 -40.17 -24.26 -30.43
CA ASP A 927 -40.98 -25.42 -30.79
C ASP A 927 -40.31 -26.79 -30.51
N LYS A 928 -39.05 -26.85 -30.04
CA LYS A 928 -38.33 -28.14 -29.82
C LYS A 928 -38.24 -28.65 -28.38
N HIS A 929 -37.96 -27.79 -27.40
CA HIS A 929 -37.85 -28.19 -25.99
C HIS A 929 -38.67 -27.26 -25.08
N THR A 930 -39.25 -27.85 -24.03
CA THR A 930 -40.04 -27.14 -23.02
C THR A 930 -39.23 -26.01 -22.37
N PRO A 931 -39.89 -24.96 -21.85
CA PRO A 931 -39.19 -23.91 -21.08
C PRO A 931 -38.45 -24.50 -19.87
N GLU A 932 -38.99 -25.56 -19.27
CA GLU A 932 -38.38 -26.29 -18.14
C GLU A 932 -37.09 -27.01 -18.55
N THR A 933 -37.05 -27.71 -19.69
CA THR A 933 -35.80 -28.31 -20.21
C THR A 933 -34.77 -27.23 -20.52
N ARG A 934 -35.17 -26.12 -21.15
CA ARG A 934 -34.23 -25.00 -21.41
C ARG A 934 -33.72 -24.34 -20.11
N MET A 935 -34.54 -24.25 -19.07
CA MET A 935 -34.11 -23.82 -17.74
C MET A 935 -33.09 -24.80 -17.14
N LYS A 936 -33.34 -26.12 -17.20
CA LYS A 936 -32.40 -27.16 -16.74
C LYS A 936 -31.07 -27.11 -17.51
N VAL A 937 -31.09 -26.90 -18.84
CA VAL A 937 -29.88 -26.72 -19.67
C VAL A 937 -29.12 -25.44 -19.27
N GLY A 938 -29.83 -24.33 -19.01
CA GLY A 938 -29.22 -23.11 -18.47
C GLY A 938 -28.56 -23.33 -17.10
N GLU A 939 -29.17 -24.15 -16.24
CA GLU A 939 -28.63 -24.53 -14.92
C GLU A 939 -27.36 -25.39 -15.02
N VAL A 940 -27.22 -26.19 -16.09
CA VAL A 940 -25.96 -26.87 -16.45
C VAL A 940 -24.93 -25.83 -16.88
N LEU A 941 -25.22 -25.02 -17.90
CA LEU A 941 -24.30 -24.01 -18.45
C LEU A 941 -23.75 -23.07 -17.36
N MET A 942 -24.61 -22.60 -16.44
CA MET A 942 -24.20 -21.74 -15.33
C MET A 942 -23.27 -22.44 -14.33
N ARG A 943 -23.40 -23.76 -14.12
CA ARG A 943 -22.44 -24.55 -13.33
C ARG A 943 -21.09 -24.69 -14.05
N ILE A 944 -21.11 -24.94 -15.36
CA ILE A 944 -19.88 -25.08 -16.16
C ILE A 944 -19.07 -23.78 -16.14
N VAL A 945 -19.71 -22.63 -16.35
CA VAL A 945 -19.05 -21.31 -16.26
C VAL A 945 -18.41 -21.09 -14.88
N ARG A 946 -19.14 -21.39 -13.79
CA ARG A 946 -18.62 -21.30 -12.40
C ARG A 946 -17.48 -22.29 -12.09
N ALA A 947 -17.43 -23.45 -12.76
CA ALA A 947 -16.35 -24.41 -12.63
C ALA A 947 -15.08 -23.93 -13.38
N LEU A 948 -15.24 -23.48 -14.63
CA LEU A 948 -14.14 -22.97 -15.46
C LEU A 948 -13.46 -21.73 -14.84
N ASP A 949 -14.22 -20.84 -14.20
CA ASP A 949 -13.69 -19.65 -13.53
C ASP A 949 -12.67 -20.02 -12.42
N ARG A 950 -12.88 -21.13 -11.71
CA ARG A 950 -11.93 -21.65 -10.70
C ARG A 950 -10.64 -22.25 -11.29
N VAL A 951 -10.61 -22.55 -12.59
CA VAL A 951 -9.47 -23.19 -13.29
C VAL A 951 -8.69 -22.19 -14.16
N SER A 952 -9.21 -20.97 -14.35
CA SER A 952 -8.81 -20.01 -15.39
C SER A 952 -7.44 -19.32 -15.22
N LEU A 953 -6.52 -19.85 -14.41
CA LEU A 953 -5.13 -19.37 -14.32
C LEU A 953 -4.19 -19.89 -15.42
N CYS A 954 -4.60 -20.91 -16.20
CA CYS A 954 -3.63 -21.76 -16.93
C CYS A 954 -3.95 -22.15 -18.39
N HIS A 955 -4.75 -21.41 -19.19
CA HIS A 955 -4.73 -21.56 -20.68
C HIS A 955 -5.34 -20.37 -21.43
N PRO A 956 -4.79 -19.92 -22.59
CA PRO A 956 -5.30 -18.77 -23.35
C PRO A 956 -6.51 -19.05 -24.27
N ALA A 957 -7.03 -20.28 -24.31
CA ALA A 957 -8.15 -20.65 -25.20
C ALA A 957 -9.54 -20.20 -24.68
N SER A 958 -9.67 -19.98 -23.37
CA SER A 958 -10.93 -19.65 -22.68
C SER A 958 -11.58 -18.34 -23.14
N ASN A 959 -10.78 -17.34 -23.53
CA ASN A 959 -11.27 -16.04 -23.98
C ASN A 959 -12.28 -16.14 -25.15
N SER A 960 -12.13 -17.13 -26.05
CA SER A 960 -13.03 -17.32 -27.18
C SER A 960 -14.43 -17.80 -26.77
N CYS A 961 -14.58 -18.48 -25.63
CA CYS A 961 -15.88 -18.98 -25.17
C CYS A 961 -16.63 -17.90 -24.37
N ALA A 962 -15.94 -17.16 -23.51
CA ALA A 962 -16.54 -16.05 -22.76
C ALA A 962 -17.11 -14.97 -23.70
N GLN A 963 -16.40 -14.69 -24.81
CA GLN A 963 -16.81 -13.68 -25.79
C GLN A 963 -18.01 -14.09 -26.66
N ALA A 964 -18.34 -15.39 -26.73
CA ALA A 964 -19.49 -15.91 -27.48
C ALA A 964 -20.80 -15.91 -26.68
N ILE A 965 -20.73 -15.99 -25.34
CA ILE A 965 -21.90 -16.11 -24.45
C ILE A 965 -22.42 -14.72 -23.99
N LEU A 966 -21.58 -13.68 -24.04
CA LEU A 966 -21.87 -12.34 -23.52
C LEU A 966 -22.36 -11.31 -24.56
N LEU A 967 -22.65 -11.71 -25.80
CA LEU A 967 -23.08 -10.82 -26.88
C LEU A 967 -24.30 -11.36 -27.63
N PRO A 968 -25.52 -10.86 -27.37
CA PRO A 968 -26.65 -11.14 -28.26
C PRO A 968 -26.41 -10.46 -29.62
N GLN A 969 -26.28 -11.25 -30.69
CA GLN A 969 -26.43 -10.75 -32.05
C GLN A 969 -27.89 -10.32 -32.25
N PRO A 970 -28.17 -9.14 -32.84
CA PRO A 970 -29.52 -8.79 -33.24
C PRO A 970 -29.99 -9.71 -34.40
N PRO A 971 -31.30 -9.97 -34.54
CA PRO A 971 -31.83 -10.74 -35.66
C PRO A 971 -31.87 -9.92 -36.96
N GLU A 972 -31.08 -10.36 -37.94
CA GLU A 972 -30.96 -9.91 -39.35
C GLU A 972 -30.90 -8.39 -39.64
#